data_AF-A0A973EMJ0-F1
#
_entry.id   AF-A0A973EMJ0-F1
#
_cell.length_a   1.000
_cell.length_b   1.000
_cell.length_c   1.000
_cell.angle_alpha   90.00
_cell.angle_beta   90.00
_cell.angle_gamma   90.00
#
_symmetry.space_group_name_H-M   'P 1'
#
loop_
_entity.id
_entity.type
_entity.pdbx_description
1 polymer ?
#
loop_
_entity_poly.entity_id
_entity_poly.type
_entity_poly.pdbx_seq_one_letter_code
_entity_poly.pdbx_strand_id
1 'polypeptide(L)'
;MEYDVGIDVGSISINCVMIDDHGKVVYEAPYLRHFGLVFEEVHKLLKHIASLSFHPGISGIRSVSFTGVQGQLIAEALSAPFEVETICQVLGAIQVVPGVRTIIAIGGQDAALFQLAHSDDQWHLEAFNMNGPCASGTGSFIDQQAERLAQSMYGADFHMSQEKLQQTLEDFINLGLQSTYPAPVACRCTVFTKSDMIHLQNKGESLPNIIAGLHFGNAANYMSTIVGNRELDDPIVFIGGMASNSLQVRAFQHYFPKIQVPPMHTSLGALGIALHTRKQKLRNRVDPSQLERKVHHTTQSFAHAERLELKLTRFNPDNSLSPWAARQKKPVQACLGVDVGSTTTKYALIDDDGRILHKCYVPTRGKPIEVTQGLLQTLLDAVGRKVRLSAIATTGSGRNVVGDFLSADLIIDEITAHARGAVEVDPEIDTIFEIGGQDSKYIRIENTHPLDFDMNKVCAAGTGSFLHELANKMKINIVQEFQEIALSSQAPIHLAERCTVFMESDLVSYAQKGARREDLIAGLCYAIVYNYLNRVVEKRYVGQRIMFLGGPSLNEGIVAAFEKVLQRPILVPRHREVMGAYGAALAVRELVQREEIPERVRDLEGLARVKVDFFESICRADKKCHNECKLKVYNFGAHKSVWGGDCGRYEHSRTDTLKQTNHILERQQLFLEVLAEKGIVPGDLAGQSGRSGPTIGIPFALHTLEWGVFWAHLFAELGYSVLMSPRSNNALALSGVESMTCETCFPVKVFHGHVRYLLDRAEYLFLPNVINMPTPETREMGFLCPLVESSQYMVKAAFEIADDKIIRPTLYLKHGPGGLVRSFMAAFPGSLKPDTPRLEEAVRKAWDRQAAFKKRLVERGREVLDSTPSAEPVWIVTGRPYNLYDERLNLQLGRQLARLGIKAVPLDYLDLDSEPLKDFPNMYWGLGSKILRAARQIARTRNWYGVHLTNFSCGADSFVEHFYRHMLRGKPSLILELDEHSAVAGLLTRIEAYRNVVKNLQRKQDGSSSESQMPLEALCQ
;
A
#
# COMPACT_ATOMS: atom_id res chain seq x y z
N MET A 1 0.02 27.58 -50.66
CA MET A 1 -0.02 27.83 -49.21
C MET A 1 1.12 27.07 -48.58
N GLU A 2 1.84 27.70 -47.66
CA GLU A 2 2.87 27.02 -46.87
C GLU A 2 2.29 26.61 -45.51
N TYR A 3 2.77 25.49 -44.94
CA TYR A 3 2.24 24.93 -43.69
C TYR A 3 3.28 24.90 -42.59
N ASP A 4 2.85 25.14 -41.35
CA ASP A 4 3.67 24.91 -40.17
C ASP A 4 3.25 23.60 -39.51
N VAL A 5 4.25 22.76 -39.22
CA VAL A 5 4.07 21.47 -38.55
C VAL A 5 4.54 21.60 -37.11
N GLY A 6 3.65 21.27 -36.18
CA GLY A 6 3.98 21.12 -34.77
C GLY A 6 3.93 19.66 -34.36
N ILE A 7 4.95 19.21 -33.64
CA ILE A 7 5.07 17.85 -33.13
C ILE A 7 5.29 17.91 -31.62
N ASP A 8 4.37 17.32 -30.87
CA ASP A 8 4.49 17.15 -29.43
C ASP A 8 4.95 15.73 -29.13
N VAL A 9 6.14 15.62 -28.55
CA VAL A 9 6.78 14.34 -28.21
C VAL A 9 6.79 14.20 -26.69
N GLY A 10 5.67 13.68 -26.18
CA GLY A 10 5.45 13.44 -24.77
C GLY A 10 6.22 12.24 -24.23
N SER A 11 5.92 11.86 -22.99
CA SER A 11 6.57 10.75 -22.28
C SER A 11 6.18 9.36 -22.79
N ILE A 12 4.98 9.21 -23.38
CA ILE A 12 4.47 7.93 -23.92
C ILE A 12 3.92 8.03 -25.35
N SER A 13 3.72 9.23 -25.88
CA SER A 13 3.03 9.47 -27.15
C SER A 13 3.63 10.61 -27.97
N ILE A 14 3.29 10.60 -29.26
CA ILE A 14 3.67 11.59 -30.27
C ILE A 14 2.38 12.11 -30.89
N ASN A 15 2.18 13.42 -30.86
CA ASN A 15 1.04 14.10 -31.48
C ASN A 15 1.56 15.07 -32.54
N CYS A 16 0.85 15.21 -33.65
CA CYS A 16 1.27 16.09 -34.73
C CYS A 16 0.08 16.82 -35.35
N VAL A 17 0.28 18.11 -35.58
CA VAL A 17 -0.70 19.01 -36.19
C VAL A 17 -0.03 19.81 -37.29
N MET A 18 -0.75 20.03 -38.40
CA MET A 18 -0.36 20.93 -39.47
C MET A 18 -1.37 22.06 -39.59
N ILE A 19 -0.88 23.29 -39.66
CA ILE A 19 -1.71 24.50 -39.81
C ILE A 19 -1.38 25.26 -41.10
N ASP A 20 -2.38 25.92 -41.68
CA ASP A 20 -2.23 26.78 -42.85
C ASP A 20 -1.77 28.22 -42.51
N ASP A 21 -1.70 29.08 -43.53
CA ASP A 21 -1.31 30.48 -43.40
C ASP A 21 -2.26 31.31 -42.53
N HIS A 22 -3.49 30.84 -42.27
CA HIS A 22 -4.46 31.46 -41.37
C HIS A 22 -4.43 30.87 -39.96
N GLY A 23 -3.57 29.88 -39.70
CA GLY A 23 -3.52 29.15 -38.43
C GLY A 23 -4.63 28.12 -38.27
N LYS A 24 -5.32 27.76 -39.36
CA LYS A 24 -6.35 26.73 -39.35
C LYS A 24 -5.70 25.36 -39.47
N VAL A 25 -6.14 24.41 -38.64
CA VAL A 25 -5.70 23.01 -38.73
C VAL A 25 -6.18 22.41 -40.04
N VAL A 26 -5.23 21.89 -40.82
CA VAL A 26 -5.51 21.20 -42.09
C VAL A 26 -5.25 19.70 -42.01
N TYR A 27 -4.47 19.27 -41.01
CA TYR A 27 -4.19 17.87 -40.75
C TYR A 27 -3.86 17.67 -39.27
N GLU A 28 -4.42 16.61 -38.70
CA GLU A 28 -4.07 16.09 -37.37
C GLU A 28 -3.66 14.62 -37.58
N ALA A 29 -2.46 14.26 -37.14
CA ALA A 29 -2.01 12.88 -37.16
C ALA A 29 -2.73 12.09 -36.05
N PRO A 30 -3.07 10.80 -36.28
CA PRO A 30 -3.60 9.95 -35.22
C PRO A 30 -2.67 9.91 -34.01
N TYR A 31 -3.27 9.87 -32.80
CA TYR A 31 -2.54 9.70 -31.54
C TYR A 31 -1.63 8.47 -31.60
N LEU A 32 -0.31 8.67 -31.52
CA LEU A 32 0.67 7.60 -31.68
C LEU A 32 1.40 7.32 -30.36
N ARG A 33 1.33 6.09 -29.85
CA ARG A 33 2.14 5.68 -28.69
C ARG A 33 3.51 5.18 -29.15
N HIS A 34 4.60 5.73 -28.61
CA HIS A 34 5.95 5.42 -29.10
C HIS A 34 6.65 4.27 -28.34
N PHE A 35 6.18 3.87 -27.16
CA PHE A 35 6.72 2.72 -26.39
C PHE A 35 8.26 2.72 -26.22
N GLY A 36 8.84 3.89 -25.94
CA GLY A 36 10.29 4.08 -25.85
C GLY A 36 11.05 4.19 -27.19
N LEU A 37 10.43 3.89 -28.33
CA LEU A 37 11.02 4.00 -29.67
C LEU A 37 10.86 5.42 -30.25
N VAL A 38 11.17 6.44 -29.45
CA VAL A 38 10.89 7.85 -29.76
C VAL A 38 11.48 8.27 -31.12
N PHE A 39 12.79 8.03 -31.33
CA PHE A 39 13.48 8.45 -32.55
C PHE A 39 12.96 7.72 -33.80
N GLU A 40 12.66 6.42 -33.70
CA GLU A 40 12.14 5.63 -34.81
C GLU A 40 10.74 6.08 -35.21
N GLU A 41 9.86 6.29 -34.24
CA GLU A 41 8.48 6.67 -34.50
C GLU A 41 8.36 8.12 -35.00
N VAL A 42 9.17 9.05 -34.46
CA VAL A 42 9.24 10.41 -35.02
C VAL A 42 9.80 10.41 -36.45
N HIS A 43 10.79 9.56 -36.74
CA HIS A 43 11.31 9.41 -38.10
C HIS A 43 10.24 8.90 -39.09
N LYS A 44 9.47 7.87 -38.69
CA LYS A 44 8.33 7.37 -39.47
C LYS A 44 7.28 8.45 -39.69
N LEU A 45 6.94 9.20 -38.64
CA LEU A 45 6.00 10.32 -38.71
C LEU A 45 6.47 11.41 -39.68
N LEU A 46 7.74 11.83 -39.61
CA LEU A 46 8.30 12.84 -40.52
C LEU A 46 8.33 12.36 -41.97
N LYS A 47 8.65 11.08 -42.22
CA LYS A 47 8.56 10.47 -43.56
C LYS A 47 7.12 10.46 -44.07
N HIS A 48 6.17 10.10 -43.21
CA HIS A 48 4.75 10.13 -43.53
C HIS A 48 4.32 11.55 -43.91
N ILE A 49 4.63 12.55 -43.07
CA ILE A 49 4.34 13.98 -43.33
C ILE A 49 4.97 14.47 -44.64
N ALA A 50 6.20 14.07 -44.94
CA ALA A 50 6.84 14.40 -46.22
C ALA A 50 6.17 13.72 -47.43
N SER A 51 5.52 12.58 -47.22
CA SER A 51 4.76 11.86 -48.25
C SER A 51 3.30 12.32 -48.40
N LEU A 52 2.79 13.09 -47.43
CA LEU A 52 1.44 13.65 -47.43
C LEU A 52 1.29 14.59 -48.65
N SER A 53 0.76 14.03 -49.74
CA SER A 53 0.43 14.74 -50.98
C SER A 53 -1.00 15.29 -50.88
N PHE A 54 -1.30 16.20 -49.95
CA PHE A 54 -2.70 16.57 -49.71
C PHE A 54 -3.13 17.82 -50.49
N HIS A 55 -4.30 17.77 -51.12
CA HIS A 55 -5.09 18.88 -51.69
C HIS A 55 -4.49 19.81 -52.78
N PRO A 56 -5.31 20.27 -53.76
CA PRO A 56 -4.90 21.31 -54.69
C PRO A 56 -4.62 22.60 -53.90
N GLY A 57 -3.34 22.94 -53.67
CA GLY A 57 -2.95 24.16 -52.94
C GLY A 57 -1.72 24.06 -52.03
N ILE A 58 -1.19 22.87 -51.76
CA ILE A 58 0.05 22.74 -50.96
C ILE A 58 1.27 23.14 -51.79
N SER A 59 1.96 24.22 -51.38
CA SER A 59 3.19 24.69 -52.02
C SER A 59 4.47 24.33 -51.25
N GLY A 60 4.38 23.88 -49.99
CA GLY A 60 5.51 23.38 -49.19
C GLY A 60 5.31 23.44 -47.67
N ILE A 61 6.18 22.77 -46.90
CA ILE A 61 6.27 22.91 -45.43
C ILE A 61 7.19 24.10 -45.12
N ARG A 62 6.66 25.09 -44.40
CA ARG A 62 7.40 26.29 -43.95
C ARG A 62 8.30 26.00 -42.76
N SER A 63 7.77 25.28 -41.78
CA SER A 63 8.48 24.95 -40.56
C SER A 63 8.05 23.62 -39.96
N VAL A 64 8.97 22.97 -39.26
CA VAL A 64 8.73 21.80 -38.41
C VAL A 64 9.30 22.12 -37.04
N SER A 65 8.47 22.05 -36.01
CA SER A 65 8.79 22.51 -34.66
C SER A 65 8.34 21.48 -33.62
N PHE A 66 9.04 21.43 -32.49
CA PHE A 66 8.88 20.39 -31.49
C PHE A 66 8.54 20.94 -30.11
N THR A 67 7.81 20.17 -29.33
CA THR A 67 7.53 20.39 -27.92
C THR A 67 7.49 19.05 -27.19
N GLY A 68 7.33 19.06 -25.87
CA GLY A 68 7.22 17.87 -25.03
C GLY A 68 8.55 17.41 -24.44
N VAL A 69 8.47 16.58 -23.40
CA VAL A 69 9.62 16.10 -22.61
C VAL A 69 10.71 15.46 -23.47
N GLN A 70 10.34 14.77 -24.54
CA GLN A 70 11.28 14.11 -25.45
C GLN A 70 11.55 14.92 -26.72
N GLY A 71 10.81 16.02 -26.94
CA GLY A 71 10.91 16.85 -28.14
C GLY A 71 12.23 17.61 -28.22
N GLN A 72 12.81 17.99 -27.08
CA GLN A 72 14.04 18.80 -27.05
C GLN A 72 15.22 18.09 -27.72
N LEU A 73 15.47 16.83 -27.36
CA LEU A 73 16.59 16.05 -27.93
C LEU A 73 16.44 15.86 -29.44
N ILE A 74 15.20 15.72 -29.92
CA ILE A 74 14.88 15.59 -31.33
C ILE A 74 15.06 16.92 -32.06
N ALA A 75 14.61 18.01 -31.45
CA ALA A 75 14.78 19.36 -31.98
C ALA A 75 16.27 19.70 -32.14
N GLU A 76 17.08 19.38 -31.14
CA GLU A 76 18.54 19.51 -31.18
C GLU A 76 19.19 18.57 -32.21
N ALA A 77 18.64 17.37 -32.40
CA ALA A 77 19.09 16.45 -33.44
C ALA A 77 18.82 16.98 -34.85
N LEU A 78 17.69 17.66 -35.06
CA LEU A 78 17.21 18.14 -36.35
C LEU A 78 17.49 19.63 -36.60
N SER A 79 18.11 20.34 -35.66
CA SER A 79 18.25 21.80 -35.67
C SER A 79 16.90 22.52 -35.89
N ALA A 80 15.85 22.03 -35.22
CA ALA A 80 14.49 22.54 -35.32
C ALA A 80 14.12 23.41 -34.10
N PRO A 81 13.14 24.33 -34.23
CA PRO A 81 12.62 25.10 -33.10
C PRO A 81 12.02 24.17 -32.02
N PHE A 82 12.25 24.53 -30.76
CA PHE A 82 11.68 23.89 -29.60
C PHE A 82 11.07 24.94 -28.67
N GLU A 83 9.92 24.63 -28.06
CA GLU A 83 9.34 25.40 -26.97
C GLU A 83 8.79 24.44 -25.90
N VAL A 84 8.65 24.94 -24.68
CA VAL A 84 8.18 24.16 -23.53
C VAL A 84 6.69 23.82 -23.67
N GLU A 85 6.36 22.57 -23.38
CA GLU A 85 5.02 21.99 -23.52
C GLU A 85 3.91 22.77 -22.83
N THR A 86 4.17 23.28 -21.63
CA THR A 86 3.20 24.04 -20.85
C THR A 86 2.71 25.29 -21.58
N ILE A 87 3.62 26.00 -22.27
CA ILE A 87 3.29 27.18 -23.07
C ILE A 87 2.46 26.75 -24.29
N CYS A 88 2.90 25.70 -24.97
CA CYS A 88 2.23 25.20 -26.16
C CYS A 88 0.81 24.70 -25.87
N GLN A 89 0.61 23.92 -24.80
CA GLN A 89 -0.72 23.44 -24.40
C GLN A 89 -1.68 24.59 -24.11
N VAL A 90 -1.24 25.64 -23.41
CA VAL A 90 -2.05 26.84 -23.14
C VAL A 90 -2.43 27.56 -24.44
N LEU A 91 -1.47 27.78 -25.35
CA LEU A 91 -1.73 28.42 -26.64
C LEU A 91 -2.73 27.62 -27.50
N GLY A 92 -2.56 26.29 -27.56
CA GLY A 92 -3.48 25.41 -28.26
C GLY A 92 -4.89 25.43 -27.65
N ALA A 93 -4.99 25.39 -26.33
CA ALA A 93 -6.28 25.41 -25.63
C ALA A 93 -7.03 26.74 -25.84
N ILE A 94 -6.36 27.89 -25.75
CA ILE A 94 -6.96 29.20 -26.00
C ILE A 94 -7.48 29.31 -27.45
N GLN A 95 -6.75 28.75 -28.42
CA GLN A 95 -7.16 28.76 -29.82
C GLN A 95 -8.42 27.92 -30.06
N VAL A 96 -8.54 26.77 -29.39
CA VAL A 96 -9.65 25.82 -29.60
C VAL A 96 -10.88 26.18 -28.76
N VAL A 97 -10.67 26.67 -27.54
CA VAL A 97 -11.72 27.10 -26.61
C VAL A 97 -11.47 28.54 -26.20
N PRO A 98 -11.91 29.53 -27.02
CA PRO A 98 -11.78 30.94 -26.67
C PRO A 98 -12.46 31.23 -25.34
N GLY A 99 -11.75 31.87 -24.42
CA GLY A 99 -12.28 32.18 -23.09
C GLY A 99 -11.99 31.14 -22.01
N VAL A 100 -11.30 30.03 -22.33
CA VAL A 100 -10.88 29.02 -21.35
C VAL A 100 -10.18 29.65 -20.15
N ARG A 101 -10.64 29.31 -18.94
CA ARG A 101 -10.09 29.83 -17.69
C ARG A 101 -9.26 28.80 -16.94
N THR A 102 -9.61 27.52 -17.08
CA THR A 102 -8.90 26.45 -16.39
C THR A 102 -8.60 25.31 -17.35
N ILE A 103 -7.38 24.81 -17.34
CA ILE A 103 -6.94 23.65 -18.12
C ILE A 103 -6.43 22.59 -17.14
N ILE A 104 -7.13 21.46 -17.11
CA ILE A 104 -6.66 20.22 -16.48
C ILE A 104 -5.96 19.44 -17.59
N ALA A 105 -4.65 19.19 -17.46
CA ALA A 105 -3.88 18.44 -18.46
C ALA A 105 -3.32 17.17 -17.82
N ILE A 106 -3.74 15.99 -18.31
CA ILE A 106 -3.21 14.72 -17.80
C ILE A 106 -2.72 13.87 -18.98
N GLY A 107 -1.40 13.77 -19.06
CA GLY A 107 -0.67 12.98 -20.04
C GLY A 107 -0.24 11.62 -19.49
N GLY A 108 0.84 11.08 -20.08
CA GLY A 108 1.40 9.78 -19.71
C GLY A 108 2.02 9.76 -18.32
N GLN A 109 2.94 10.68 -18.03
CA GLN A 109 3.65 10.76 -16.75
C GLN A 109 3.43 12.09 -16.00
N ASP A 110 2.69 13.00 -16.64
CA ASP A 110 2.53 14.38 -16.19
C ASP A 110 1.04 14.69 -16.00
N ALA A 111 0.73 15.34 -14.90
CA ALA A 111 -0.58 15.87 -14.55
C ALA A 111 -0.39 17.32 -14.09
N ALA A 112 -1.05 18.24 -14.78
CA ALA A 112 -0.91 19.67 -14.59
C ALA A 112 -2.27 20.36 -14.47
N LEU A 113 -2.27 21.49 -13.78
CA LEU A 113 -3.36 22.45 -13.68
C LEU A 113 -2.85 23.82 -14.11
N PHE A 114 -3.55 24.45 -15.05
CA PHE A 114 -3.30 25.83 -15.48
C PHE A 114 -4.55 26.67 -15.23
N GLN A 115 -4.40 27.82 -14.58
CA GLN A 115 -5.44 28.84 -14.44
C GLN A 115 -5.03 30.10 -15.19
N LEU A 116 -5.95 30.63 -15.99
CA LEU A 116 -5.70 31.67 -16.97
C LEU A 116 -6.54 32.91 -16.67
N ALA A 117 -5.83 34.03 -16.52
CA ALA A 117 -6.42 35.36 -16.49
C ALA A 117 -6.35 35.99 -17.89
N HIS A 118 -7.27 36.92 -18.15
CA HIS A 118 -7.28 37.71 -19.39
C HIS A 118 -7.37 39.18 -18.99
N SER A 119 -6.29 39.92 -19.23
CA SER A 119 -6.17 41.34 -18.94
C SER A 119 -5.35 42.02 -20.03
N ASP A 120 -5.69 43.26 -20.37
CA ASP A 120 -5.00 44.06 -21.39
C ASP A 120 -4.91 43.37 -22.77
N ASP A 121 -5.99 42.70 -23.19
CA ASP A 121 -6.07 41.89 -24.42
C ASP A 121 -5.01 40.79 -24.53
N GLN A 122 -4.48 40.33 -23.39
CA GLN A 122 -3.52 39.24 -23.30
C GLN A 122 -3.95 38.20 -22.26
N TRP A 123 -3.65 36.94 -22.59
CA TRP A 123 -3.81 35.81 -21.68
C TRP A 123 -2.56 35.65 -20.83
N HIS A 124 -2.74 35.54 -19.53
CA HIS A 124 -1.68 35.35 -18.55
C HIS A 124 -1.95 34.09 -17.73
N LEU A 125 -0.90 33.32 -17.45
CA LEU A 125 -0.96 32.18 -16.54
C LEU A 125 -0.96 32.70 -15.10
N GLU A 126 -2.11 32.69 -14.44
CA GLU A 126 -2.29 33.18 -13.08
C GLU A 126 -1.75 32.18 -12.05
N ALA A 127 -2.06 30.90 -12.24
CA ALA A 127 -1.58 29.83 -11.39
C ALA A 127 -1.23 28.59 -12.21
N PHE A 128 -0.25 27.85 -11.70
CA PHE A 128 0.25 26.62 -12.30
C PHE A 128 0.65 25.63 -11.22
N ASN A 129 0.27 24.37 -11.39
CA ASN A 129 0.67 23.30 -10.50
C ASN A 129 0.85 22.00 -11.29
N MET A 130 1.83 21.17 -10.92
CA MET A 130 2.07 19.86 -11.53
C MET A 130 2.38 18.80 -10.48
N ASN A 131 2.15 17.54 -10.81
CA ASN A 131 2.65 16.43 -10.01
C ASN A 131 4.18 16.45 -9.91
N GLY A 132 4.71 15.93 -8.80
CA GLY A 132 6.13 15.63 -8.67
C GLY A 132 6.56 14.49 -9.62
N PRO A 133 7.80 13.99 -9.53
CA PRO A 133 8.34 12.96 -10.43
C PRO A 133 7.67 11.57 -10.32
N CYS A 134 6.58 11.45 -9.57
CA CYS A 134 5.80 10.23 -9.47
C CYS A 134 4.67 10.23 -10.50
N ALA A 135 4.54 9.14 -11.26
CA ALA A 135 3.45 8.93 -12.20
C ALA A 135 2.08 8.62 -11.54
N SER A 136 1.96 8.68 -10.20
CA SER A 136 0.66 8.53 -9.54
C SER A 136 -0.23 9.71 -9.93
N GLY A 137 -1.49 9.46 -10.31
CA GLY A 137 -2.37 10.51 -10.85
C GLY A 137 -2.51 10.50 -12.38
N THR A 138 -1.63 9.79 -13.10
CA THR A 138 -1.39 10.00 -14.55
C THR A 138 -1.91 8.86 -15.43
N GLY A 139 -1.82 9.00 -16.75
CA GLY A 139 -2.20 7.93 -17.70
C GLY A 139 -1.38 6.65 -17.55
N SER A 140 -0.08 6.72 -17.28
CA SER A 140 0.76 5.54 -17.06
C SER A 140 0.31 4.74 -15.84
N PHE A 141 -0.24 5.41 -14.82
CA PHE A 141 -0.77 4.73 -13.65
C PHE A 141 -1.98 3.87 -14.01
N ILE A 142 -2.89 4.40 -14.83
CA ILE A 142 -4.07 3.64 -15.31
C ILE A 142 -3.63 2.51 -16.26
N ASP A 143 -2.70 2.79 -17.18
CA ASP A 143 -2.14 1.78 -18.09
C ASP A 143 -1.58 0.58 -17.33
N GLN A 144 -0.79 0.83 -16.29
CA GLN A 144 -0.20 -0.22 -15.45
C GLN A 144 -1.28 -1.10 -14.79
N GLN A 145 -2.38 -0.50 -14.33
CA GLN A 145 -3.46 -1.29 -13.71
C GLN A 145 -4.30 -2.04 -14.74
N ALA A 146 -4.50 -1.47 -15.94
CA ALA A 146 -5.20 -2.12 -17.02
C ALA A 146 -4.42 -3.31 -17.57
N GLU A 147 -3.12 -3.15 -17.84
CA GLU A 147 -2.23 -4.24 -18.25
C GLU A 147 -2.25 -5.40 -17.26
N ARG A 148 -2.23 -5.10 -15.96
CA ARG A 148 -2.33 -6.09 -14.89
C ARG A 148 -3.65 -6.86 -14.94
N LEU A 149 -4.76 -6.17 -15.18
CA LEU A 149 -6.10 -6.76 -15.18
C LEU A 149 -6.48 -7.40 -16.52
N ALA A 150 -5.69 -7.19 -17.58
CA ALA A 150 -5.89 -7.78 -18.90
C ALA A 150 -6.03 -9.31 -18.84
N GLN A 151 -5.19 -10.00 -18.04
CA GLN A 151 -5.32 -11.45 -17.87
C GLN A 151 -6.63 -11.87 -17.18
N SER A 152 -7.16 -11.05 -16.27
CA SER A 152 -8.47 -11.28 -15.65
C SER A 152 -9.62 -11.05 -16.62
N MET A 153 -9.43 -10.18 -17.62
CA MET A 153 -10.42 -9.86 -18.67
C MET A 153 -10.42 -10.90 -19.79
N TYR A 154 -9.24 -11.32 -20.28
CA TYR A 154 -9.10 -12.13 -21.50
C TYR A 154 -8.70 -13.59 -21.25
N GLY A 155 -8.31 -13.96 -20.03
CA GLY A 155 -7.91 -15.33 -19.70
C GLY A 155 -6.42 -15.63 -19.85
N ALA A 156 -6.09 -16.93 -19.85
CA ALA A 156 -4.73 -17.44 -19.67
C ALA A 156 -3.80 -17.25 -20.88
N ASP A 157 -4.36 -17.37 -22.08
CA ASP A 157 -3.60 -17.42 -23.34
C ASP A 157 -3.38 -16.03 -23.94
N PHE A 158 -3.68 -14.98 -23.16
CA PHE A 158 -3.56 -13.61 -23.60
C PHE A 158 -2.10 -13.13 -23.54
N HIS A 159 -1.50 -12.98 -24.73
CA HIS A 159 -0.22 -12.31 -24.92
C HIS A 159 -0.40 -10.86 -25.31
N MET A 160 0.20 -9.95 -24.53
CA MET A 160 0.16 -8.51 -24.77
C MET A 160 1.03 -8.12 -25.97
N SER A 161 0.46 -7.42 -26.94
CA SER A 161 1.16 -6.75 -28.04
C SER A 161 0.76 -5.27 -28.07
N GLN A 162 1.51 -4.42 -28.80
CA GLN A 162 1.16 -3.00 -28.92
C GLN A 162 -0.26 -2.79 -29.46
N GLU A 163 -0.67 -3.57 -30.47
CA GLU A 163 -2.02 -3.52 -31.04
C GLU A 163 -3.10 -3.94 -30.04
N LYS A 164 -2.81 -4.93 -29.17
CA LYS A 164 -3.76 -5.42 -28.16
C LYS A 164 -3.86 -4.54 -26.93
N LEU A 165 -2.85 -3.70 -26.65
CA LEU A 165 -2.87 -2.81 -25.50
C LEU A 165 -3.98 -1.77 -25.62
N GLN A 166 -4.17 -1.19 -26.82
CA GLN A 166 -5.24 -0.22 -27.06
C GLN A 166 -6.62 -0.84 -26.81
N GLN A 167 -6.86 -2.04 -27.35
CA GLN A 167 -8.10 -2.79 -27.08
C GLN A 167 -8.27 -3.11 -25.59
N THR A 168 -7.18 -3.47 -24.91
CA THR A 168 -7.18 -3.73 -23.46
C THR A 168 -7.65 -2.52 -22.67
N LEU A 169 -7.15 -1.34 -23.02
CA LEU A 169 -7.53 -0.09 -22.35
C LEU A 169 -8.99 0.27 -22.63
N GLU A 170 -9.47 0.10 -23.86
CA GLU A 170 -10.86 0.34 -24.22
C GLU A 170 -11.82 -0.60 -23.48
N ASP A 171 -11.53 -1.90 -23.47
CA ASP A 171 -12.34 -2.87 -22.73
C ASP A 171 -12.29 -2.61 -21.22
N PHE A 172 -11.14 -2.16 -20.70
CA PHE A 172 -10.96 -1.79 -19.30
C PHE A 172 -11.88 -0.63 -18.92
N ILE A 173 -11.91 0.42 -19.73
CA ILE A 173 -12.78 1.58 -19.55
C ILE A 173 -14.25 1.18 -19.65
N ASN A 174 -14.61 0.41 -20.70
CA ASN A 174 -15.98 -0.05 -20.92
C ASN A 174 -16.49 -0.93 -19.77
N LEU A 175 -15.62 -1.77 -19.19
CA LEU A 175 -15.96 -2.58 -18.05
C LEU A 175 -16.20 -1.72 -16.79
N GLY A 176 -15.35 -0.72 -16.55
CA GLY A 176 -15.53 0.19 -15.42
C GLY A 176 -16.80 1.05 -15.52
N LEU A 177 -17.22 1.43 -16.73
CA LEU A 177 -18.47 2.16 -16.96
C LEU A 177 -19.73 1.37 -16.53
N GLN A 178 -19.63 0.04 -16.49
CA GLN A 178 -20.70 -0.85 -16.02
C GLN A 178 -20.79 -0.94 -14.48
N SER A 179 -19.94 -0.21 -13.74
CA SER A 179 -19.95 -0.22 -12.28
C SER A 179 -21.30 0.22 -11.71
N THR A 180 -21.74 -0.43 -10.63
CA THR A 180 -22.89 0.04 -9.84
C THR A 180 -22.48 1.11 -8.82
N TYR A 181 -21.23 1.10 -8.37
CA TYR A 181 -20.59 2.13 -7.54
C TYR A 181 -19.06 2.06 -7.66
N PRO A 182 -18.33 3.15 -7.37
CA PRO A 182 -16.86 3.11 -7.30
C PRO A 182 -16.40 2.49 -5.98
N ALA A 183 -15.63 1.39 -6.04
CA ALA A 183 -15.03 0.79 -4.85
C ALA A 183 -13.97 1.74 -4.22
N PRO A 184 -13.77 1.72 -2.89
CA PRO A 184 -12.79 2.58 -2.23
C PRO A 184 -11.37 2.08 -2.48
N VAL A 185 -10.78 2.45 -3.61
CA VAL A 185 -9.41 2.08 -4.00
C VAL A 185 -8.43 3.18 -3.59
N ALA A 186 -7.42 2.85 -2.78
CA ALA A 186 -6.36 3.78 -2.42
C ALA A 186 -5.48 4.13 -3.65
N CYS A 187 -5.51 5.37 -4.11
CA CYS A 187 -4.88 5.80 -5.38
C CYS A 187 -3.63 6.71 -5.23
N ARG A 188 -3.02 6.75 -4.03
CA ARG A 188 -1.85 7.59 -3.73
C ARG A 188 -0.56 7.15 -4.44
N CYS A 189 -0.43 5.85 -4.73
CA CYS A 189 0.76 5.29 -5.35
C CYS A 189 0.39 4.00 -6.08
N THR A 190 1.00 3.77 -7.24
CA THR A 190 0.75 2.60 -8.11
C THR A 190 0.90 1.27 -7.36
N VAL A 191 1.89 1.19 -6.45
CA VAL A 191 2.16 0.00 -5.64
C VAL A 191 1.05 -0.28 -4.62
N PHE A 192 0.58 0.77 -3.95
CA PHE A 192 -0.49 0.66 -2.94
C PHE A 192 -1.82 0.31 -3.60
N THR A 193 -2.16 1.00 -4.68
CA THR A 193 -3.35 0.73 -5.48
C THR A 193 -3.39 -0.72 -5.93
N LYS A 194 -2.27 -1.26 -6.41
CA LYS A 194 -2.17 -2.66 -6.82
C LYS A 194 -2.51 -3.62 -5.68
N SER A 195 -1.88 -3.45 -4.51
CA SER A 195 -2.14 -4.29 -3.34
C SER A 195 -3.62 -4.22 -2.93
N ASP A 196 -4.17 -3.00 -2.85
CA ASP A 196 -5.55 -2.76 -2.43
C ASP A 196 -6.58 -3.35 -3.42
N MET A 197 -6.38 -3.13 -4.72
CA MET A 197 -7.21 -3.75 -5.77
C MET A 197 -7.18 -5.28 -5.69
N ILE A 198 -6.01 -5.90 -5.44
CA ILE A 198 -5.90 -7.36 -5.34
C ILE A 198 -6.61 -7.88 -4.09
N HIS A 199 -6.54 -7.15 -2.98
CA HIS A 199 -7.34 -7.45 -1.80
C HIS A 199 -8.83 -7.33 -2.07
N LEU A 200 -9.28 -6.29 -2.79
CA LEU A 200 -10.68 -6.13 -3.19
C LEU A 200 -11.14 -7.29 -4.10
N GLN A 201 -10.32 -7.70 -5.08
CA GLN A 201 -10.58 -8.86 -5.93
C GLN A 201 -10.71 -10.16 -5.09
N ASN A 202 -9.81 -10.36 -4.14
CA ASN A 202 -9.83 -11.53 -3.26
C ASN A 202 -11.03 -11.50 -2.27
N LYS A 203 -11.47 -10.32 -1.85
CA LYS A 203 -12.75 -10.11 -1.12
C LYS A 203 -13.97 -10.31 -2.03
N GLY A 204 -13.75 -10.44 -3.34
CA GLY A 204 -14.76 -10.74 -4.34
C GLY A 204 -15.50 -9.53 -4.88
N GLU A 205 -14.98 -8.31 -4.67
CA GLU A 205 -15.50 -7.11 -5.32
C GLU A 205 -15.47 -7.26 -6.85
N SER A 206 -16.49 -6.73 -7.52
CA SER A 206 -16.61 -6.86 -8.96
C SER A 206 -15.55 -6.02 -9.68
N LEU A 207 -14.99 -6.58 -10.76
CA LEU A 207 -13.98 -5.87 -11.55
C LEU A 207 -14.47 -4.50 -12.07
N PRO A 208 -15.73 -4.33 -12.55
CA PRO A 208 -16.30 -3.01 -12.87
C PRO A 208 -16.17 -1.98 -11.73
N ASN A 209 -16.53 -2.36 -10.50
CA ASN A 209 -16.51 -1.44 -9.36
C ASN A 209 -15.07 -1.08 -8.93
N ILE A 210 -14.13 -2.03 -9.02
CA ILE A 210 -12.70 -1.77 -8.75
C ILE A 210 -12.13 -0.80 -9.79
N ILE A 211 -12.46 -0.99 -11.08
CA ILE A 211 -11.99 -0.11 -12.16
C ILE A 211 -12.60 1.29 -12.00
N ALA A 212 -13.89 1.42 -11.70
CA ALA A 212 -14.48 2.71 -11.39
C ALA A 212 -13.82 3.35 -10.15
N GLY A 213 -13.63 2.57 -9.09
CA GLY A 213 -12.92 2.99 -7.88
C GLY A 213 -11.53 3.56 -8.14
N LEU A 214 -10.77 2.93 -9.04
CA LEU A 214 -9.46 3.40 -9.48
C LEU A 214 -9.54 4.80 -10.12
N HIS A 215 -10.49 5.05 -11.02
CA HIS A 215 -10.60 6.33 -11.72
C HIS A 215 -11.11 7.46 -10.80
N PHE A 216 -12.06 7.15 -9.92
CA PHE A 216 -12.57 8.09 -8.92
C PHE A 216 -11.51 8.40 -7.86
N GLY A 217 -10.79 7.39 -7.36
CA GLY A 217 -9.66 7.60 -6.47
C GLY A 217 -8.51 8.39 -7.13
N ASN A 218 -8.28 8.19 -8.43
CA ASN A 218 -7.31 8.97 -9.20
C ASN A 218 -7.72 10.45 -9.30
N ALA A 219 -9.01 10.72 -9.55
CA ALA A 219 -9.55 12.08 -9.55
C ALA A 219 -9.46 12.72 -8.15
N ALA A 220 -9.82 11.98 -7.09
CA ALA A 220 -9.69 12.45 -5.71
C ALA A 220 -8.24 12.81 -5.34
N ASN A 221 -7.26 12.02 -5.80
CA ASN A 221 -5.84 12.31 -5.62
C ASN A 221 -5.42 13.58 -6.39
N TYR A 222 -5.93 13.78 -7.61
CA TYR A 222 -5.70 15.03 -8.36
C TYR A 222 -6.27 16.24 -7.60
N MET A 223 -7.46 16.10 -7.02
CA MET A 223 -8.07 17.15 -6.21
C MET A 223 -7.22 17.51 -4.99
N SER A 224 -6.73 16.53 -4.24
CA SER A 224 -5.94 16.79 -3.02
C SER A 224 -4.53 17.31 -3.31
N THR A 225 -3.88 16.84 -4.38
CA THR A 225 -2.45 17.12 -4.63
C THR A 225 -2.20 18.27 -5.61
N ILE A 226 -3.06 18.43 -6.63
CA ILE A 226 -2.87 19.41 -7.69
C ILE A 226 -3.83 20.59 -7.53
N VAL A 227 -5.13 20.35 -7.34
CA VAL A 227 -6.10 21.44 -7.14
C VAL A 227 -5.90 22.07 -5.77
N GLY A 228 -5.85 21.26 -4.71
CA GLY A 228 -5.76 21.73 -3.33
C GLY A 228 -7.04 22.45 -2.92
N ASN A 229 -6.89 23.65 -2.37
CA ASN A 229 -7.99 24.52 -1.95
C ASN A 229 -8.41 25.56 -3.01
N ARG A 230 -7.94 25.42 -4.26
CA ARG A 230 -8.23 26.41 -5.31
C ARG A 230 -9.65 26.24 -5.84
N GLU A 231 -10.34 27.36 -6.02
CA GLU A 231 -11.55 27.42 -6.83
C GLU A 231 -11.14 27.47 -8.31
N LEU A 232 -11.81 26.66 -9.14
CA LEU A 232 -11.52 26.58 -10.58
C LEU A 232 -12.60 27.31 -11.37
N ASP A 233 -12.18 28.23 -12.22
CA ASP A 233 -13.09 29.05 -13.03
C ASP A 233 -13.50 28.34 -14.32
N ASP A 234 -14.78 28.46 -14.66
CA ASP A 234 -15.33 28.08 -15.96
C ASP A 234 -14.92 29.08 -17.07
N PRO A 235 -14.69 28.63 -18.31
CA PRO A 235 -14.76 27.24 -18.79
C PRO A 235 -13.53 26.42 -18.37
N ILE A 236 -13.79 25.23 -17.82
CA ILE A 236 -12.77 24.22 -17.48
C ILE A 236 -12.66 23.21 -18.62
N VAL A 237 -11.45 23.03 -19.15
CA VAL A 237 -11.17 22.01 -20.17
C VAL A 237 -10.26 20.90 -19.64
N PHE A 238 -10.51 19.67 -20.07
CA PHE A 238 -9.69 18.50 -19.79
C PHE A 238 -8.95 18.05 -21.04
N ILE A 239 -7.62 18.06 -21.01
CA ILE A 239 -6.73 17.81 -22.15
C ILE A 239 -5.70 16.72 -21.83
N GLY A 240 -5.00 16.24 -22.86
CA GLY A 240 -4.03 15.15 -22.78
C GLY A 240 -4.66 13.77 -23.02
N GLY A 241 -3.82 12.73 -23.01
CA GLY A 241 -4.23 11.36 -23.33
C GLY A 241 -5.35 10.82 -22.43
N MET A 242 -5.39 11.21 -21.15
CA MET A 242 -6.43 10.77 -20.22
C MET A 242 -7.79 11.40 -20.47
N ALA A 243 -7.87 12.51 -21.20
CA ALA A 243 -9.16 13.08 -21.59
C ALA A 243 -9.90 12.22 -22.64
N SER A 244 -9.20 11.30 -23.32
CA SER A 244 -9.82 10.24 -24.14
C SER A 244 -10.52 9.16 -23.31
N ASN A 245 -10.24 9.07 -22.01
CA ASN A 245 -10.82 8.05 -21.13
C ASN A 245 -12.16 8.55 -20.56
N SER A 246 -13.27 8.07 -21.13
CA SER A 246 -14.62 8.46 -20.74
C SER A 246 -14.95 8.19 -19.27
N LEU A 247 -14.37 7.16 -18.65
CA LEU A 247 -14.54 6.87 -17.24
C LEU A 247 -13.77 7.86 -16.35
N GLN A 248 -12.57 8.28 -16.78
CA GLN A 248 -11.84 9.36 -16.09
C GLN A 248 -12.57 10.70 -16.22
N VAL A 249 -13.11 11.01 -17.40
CA VAL A 249 -13.93 12.21 -17.61
C VAL A 249 -15.13 12.19 -16.66
N ARG A 250 -15.84 11.05 -16.55
CA ARG A 250 -16.95 10.87 -15.60
C ARG A 250 -16.51 11.08 -14.15
N ALA A 251 -15.32 10.62 -13.77
CA ALA A 251 -14.78 10.85 -12.43
C ALA A 251 -14.51 12.33 -12.15
N PHE A 252 -13.96 13.09 -13.12
CA PHE A 252 -13.79 14.54 -12.96
C PHE A 252 -15.11 15.31 -13.00
N GLN A 253 -16.11 14.86 -13.77
CA GLN A 253 -17.46 15.44 -13.78
C GLN A 253 -18.16 15.38 -12.41
N HIS A 254 -17.75 14.46 -11.54
CA HIS A 254 -18.21 14.43 -10.15
C HIS A 254 -17.83 15.70 -9.38
N TYR A 255 -16.62 16.23 -9.63
CA TYR A 255 -16.11 17.44 -9.00
C TYR A 255 -16.45 18.71 -9.81
N PHE A 256 -16.39 18.60 -11.15
CA PHE A 256 -16.60 19.71 -12.09
C PHE A 256 -17.68 19.36 -13.13
N PRO A 257 -18.98 19.53 -12.82
CA PRO A 257 -20.07 19.09 -13.70
C PRO A 257 -20.06 19.70 -15.12
N LYS A 258 -19.41 20.86 -15.30
CA LYS A 258 -19.32 21.58 -16.59
C LYS A 258 -18.00 21.35 -17.33
N ILE A 259 -17.12 20.47 -16.85
CA ILE A 259 -15.83 20.19 -17.49
C ILE A 259 -16.04 19.71 -18.94
N GLN A 260 -15.23 20.25 -19.85
CA GLN A 260 -15.34 19.97 -21.28
C GLN A 260 -14.08 19.24 -21.77
N VAL A 261 -14.24 18.25 -22.65
CA VAL A 261 -13.12 17.71 -23.42
C VAL A 261 -13.14 18.41 -24.78
N PRO A 262 -12.16 19.29 -25.08
CA PRO A 262 -12.15 20.01 -26.34
C PRO A 262 -11.82 19.07 -27.51
N PRO A 263 -12.17 19.43 -28.76
CA PRO A 263 -11.64 18.71 -29.91
C PRO A 263 -10.11 18.80 -29.93
N MET A 264 -9.44 17.78 -30.48
CA MET A 264 -7.98 17.69 -30.52
C MET A 264 -7.32 17.71 -29.13
N HIS A 265 -8.01 17.27 -28.07
CA HIS A 265 -7.54 17.30 -26.68
C HIS A 265 -6.16 16.64 -26.47
N THR A 266 -5.76 15.70 -27.31
CA THR A 266 -4.42 15.08 -27.28
C THR A 266 -3.34 15.91 -27.99
N SER A 267 -3.72 16.79 -28.91
CA SER A 267 -2.82 17.43 -29.88
C SER A 267 -2.68 18.94 -29.68
N LEU A 268 -3.21 19.50 -28.58
CA LEU A 268 -3.16 20.94 -28.30
C LEU A 268 -1.73 21.45 -28.09
N GLY A 269 -0.82 20.64 -27.54
CA GLY A 269 0.61 20.97 -27.47
C GLY A 269 1.22 21.13 -28.87
N ALA A 270 0.95 20.18 -29.76
CA ALA A 270 1.40 20.22 -31.16
C ALA A 270 0.81 21.44 -31.92
N LEU A 271 -0.46 21.76 -31.70
CA LEU A 271 -1.08 22.97 -32.25
C LEU A 271 -0.40 24.24 -31.72
N GLY A 272 -0.14 24.30 -30.42
CA GLY A 272 0.48 25.44 -29.77
C GLY A 272 1.87 25.77 -30.32
N ILE A 273 2.75 24.77 -30.50
CA ILE A 273 4.08 25.00 -31.05
C ILE A 273 4.02 25.45 -32.53
N ALA A 274 3.08 24.92 -33.32
CA ALA A 274 2.90 25.35 -34.70
C ALA A 274 2.45 26.83 -34.77
N LEU A 275 1.48 27.23 -33.94
CA LEU A 275 1.01 28.62 -33.83
C LEU A 275 2.12 29.56 -33.34
N HIS A 276 2.90 29.12 -32.36
CA HIS A 276 4.01 29.87 -31.79
C HIS A 276 5.10 30.14 -32.84
N THR A 277 5.55 29.09 -33.53
CA THR A 277 6.56 29.16 -34.61
C THR A 277 6.09 30.06 -35.76
N ARG A 278 4.80 29.96 -36.14
CA ARG A 278 4.18 30.85 -37.14
C ARG A 278 4.18 32.31 -36.69
N LYS A 279 3.80 32.60 -35.44
CA LYS A 279 3.80 33.97 -34.88
C LYS A 279 5.20 34.59 -34.92
N GLN A 280 6.24 33.79 -34.70
CA GLN A 280 7.64 34.20 -34.81
C GLN A 280 8.18 34.27 -36.25
N LYS A 281 7.41 33.79 -37.24
CA LYS A 281 7.79 33.73 -38.66
C LYS A 281 9.07 32.92 -38.91
N LEU A 282 9.29 31.88 -38.11
CA LEU A 282 10.45 30.99 -38.28
C LEU A 282 10.30 30.11 -39.52
N ARG A 283 11.44 29.75 -40.13
CA ARG A 283 11.52 28.85 -41.29
C ARG A 283 12.66 27.86 -41.09
N ASN A 284 12.40 26.58 -41.30
CA ASN A 284 13.41 25.53 -41.23
C ASN A 284 13.07 24.36 -42.16
N ARG A 285 14.08 23.54 -42.45
CA ARG A 285 13.92 22.28 -43.18
C ARG A 285 14.63 21.18 -42.39
N VAL A 286 13.88 20.17 -41.99
CA VAL A 286 14.41 19.02 -41.25
C VAL A 286 14.79 17.90 -42.19
N ASP A 287 15.89 17.20 -41.90
CA ASP A 287 16.33 15.99 -42.60
C ASP A 287 16.13 14.78 -41.67
N PRO A 288 15.09 13.94 -41.92
CA PRO A 288 14.79 12.80 -41.06
C PRO A 288 15.96 11.80 -40.93
N SER A 289 16.87 11.73 -41.91
CA SER A 289 18.02 10.80 -41.86
C SER A 289 19.02 11.11 -40.73
N GLN A 290 18.99 12.31 -40.15
CA GLN A 290 19.84 12.68 -39.02
C GLN A 290 19.46 11.94 -37.73
N LEU A 291 18.20 11.51 -37.59
CA LEU A 291 17.76 10.72 -36.43
C LEU A 291 18.36 9.30 -36.44
N GLU A 292 18.63 8.72 -37.62
CA GLU A 292 19.26 7.39 -37.73
C GLU A 292 20.73 7.40 -37.27
N ARG A 293 21.44 8.52 -37.42
CA ARG A 293 22.88 8.64 -37.12
C ARG A 293 23.20 8.87 -35.64
N LYS A 294 22.34 9.59 -34.90
CA LYS A 294 22.58 9.98 -33.49
C LYS A 294 22.23 8.89 -32.48
N VAL A 295 21.39 7.91 -32.84
CA VAL A 295 21.04 6.76 -31.96
C VAL A 295 22.27 5.94 -31.53
N HIS A 296 23.37 6.00 -32.30
CA HIS A 296 24.58 5.22 -32.07
C HIS A 296 25.70 5.91 -31.26
N HIS A 297 25.58 7.18 -30.86
CA HIS A 297 26.74 7.96 -30.38
C HIS A 297 26.63 8.68 -29.02
N THR A 298 25.52 8.58 -28.28
CA THR A 298 25.44 9.22 -26.95
C THR A 298 26.16 8.36 -25.90
N THR A 299 27.45 8.59 -25.70
CA THR A 299 28.25 7.94 -24.64
C THR A 299 28.27 8.83 -23.40
N GLN A 300 27.17 8.88 -22.65
CA GLN A 300 27.24 9.36 -21.27
C GLN A 300 27.91 8.30 -20.38
N SER A 301 28.78 8.73 -19.48
CA SER A 301 29.42 7.85 -18.50
C SER A 301 28.41 7.50 -17.40
N PHE A 302 28.20 6.20 -17.16
CA PHE A 302 27.36 5.69 -16.08
C PHE A 302 28.23 5.15 -14.94
N ALA A 303 27.70 5.18 -13.72
CA ALA A 303 28.31 4.43 -12.62
C ALA A 303 28.03 2.93 -12.83
N HIS A 304 29.06 2.10 -12.70
CA HIS A 304 28.96 0.66 -12.94
C HIS A 304 29.18 -0.14 -11.66
N ALA A 305 28.44 -1.24 -11.53
CA ALA A 305 28.62 -2.27 -10.51
C ALA A 305 29.48 -3.43 -11.05
N GLU A 306 29.87 -4.35 -10.17
CA GLU A 306 30.58 -5.56 -10.57
C GLU A 306 29.73 -6.45 -11.47
N ARG A 307 30.39 -7.25 -12.33
CA ARG A 307 29.72 -8.22 -13.18
C ARG A 307 29.02 -9.31 -12.35
N LEU A 308 27.80 -9.67 -12.77
CA LEU A 308 27.05 -10.78 -12.21
C LEU A 308 27.64 -12.13 -12.66
N GLU A 309 28.01 -12.95 -11.70
CA GLU A 309 28.52 -14.31 -11.88
C GLU A 309 28.31 -15.09 -10.58
N LEU A 310 28.12 -16.41 -10.67
CA LEU A 310 28.08 -17.30 -9.51
C LEU A 310 29.44 -18.00 -9.34
N LYS A 311 30.03 -17.84 -8.16
CA LYS A 311 31.31 -18.44 -7.76
C LYS A 311 31.16 -19.31 -6.51
N LEU A 312 30.30 -18.92 -5.58
CA LEU A 312 30.15 -19.59 -4.28
C LEU A 312 28.89 -20.47 -4.21
N THR A 313 27.84 -20.06 -4.90
CA THR A 313 26.50 -20.67 -4.86
C THR A 313 26.36 -21.68 -5.99
N ARG A 314 25.90 -22.87 -5.63
CA ARG A 314 25.51 -23.89 -6.61
C ARG A 314 24.05 -23.66 -7.03
N PHE A 315 23.85 -23.21 -8.26
CA PHE A 315 22.52 -23.09 -8.85
C PHE A 315 22.16 -24.35 -9.63
N ASN A 316 21.04 -24.99 -9.29
CA ASN A 316 20.50 -26.11 -10.07
C ASN A 316 19.33 -25.62 -10.93
N PRO A 317 19.49 -25.56 -12.27
CA PRO A 317 18.41 -25.18 -13.16
C PRO A 317 17.36 -26.31 -13.31
N ASP A 318 17.73 -27.57 -13.04
CA ASP A 318 16.80 -28.70 -13.12
C ASP A 318 15.89 -28.79 -11.89
N ASN A 319 14.66 -28.37 -12.10
CA ASN A 319 13.60 -28.37 -11.11
C ASN A 319 12.55 -29.49 -11.32
N SER A 320 12.88 -30.50 -12.15
CA SER A 320 12.00 -31.64 -12.46
C SER A 320 11.86 -32.62 -11.28
N LEU A 321 10.71 -33.28 -11.16
CA LEU A 321 10.50 -34.32 -10.16
C LEU A 321 11.03 -35.66 -10.66
N SER A 322 11.61 -36.44 -9.75
CA SER A 322 12.00 -37.82 -10.05
C SER A 322 10.74 -38.68 -10.30
N PRO A 323 10.73 -39.57 -11.30
CA PRO A 323 9.60 -40.46 -11.54
C PRO A 323 9.34 -41.39 -10.34
N TRP A 324 8.17 -41.29 -9.71
CA TRP A 324 7.77 -42.13 -8.57
C TRP A 324 6.74 -43.21 -8.96
N ALA A 325 5.98 -43.00 -10.04
CA ALA A 325 4.81 -43.80 -10.41
C ALA A 325 5.12 -45.12 -11.16
N ALA A 326 6.38 -45.40 -11.52
CA ALA A 326 6.70 -46.49 -12.46
C ALA A 326 6.66 -47.92 -11.87
N ARG A 327 6.48 -48.11 -10.55
CA ARG A 327 6.69 -49.43 -9.92
C ARG A 327 5.70 -49.89 -8.83
N GLN A 328 4.68 -49.11 -8.46
CA GLN A 328 3.85 -49.46 -7.29
C GLN A 328 2.50 -50.11 -7.65
N LYS A 329 2.21 -51.27 -7.02
CA LYS A 329 0.94 -52.03 -7.18
C LYS A 329 -0.21 -51.51 -6.29
N LYS A 330 0.08 -50.66 -5.29
CA LYS A 330 -0.91 -50.10 -4.35
C LYS A 330 -0.89 -48.56 -4.42
N PRO A 331 -2.01 -47.88 -4.14
CA PRO A 331 -2.03 -46.42 -4.03
C PRO A 331 -1.07 -45.94 -2.93
N VAL A 332 -0.29 -44.91 -3.22
CA VAL A 332 0.61 -44.25 -2.26
C VAL A 332 -0.22 -43.35 -1.36
N GLN A 333 0.00 -43.42 -0.05
CA GLN A 333 -0.58 -42.46 0.89
C GLN A 333 0.11 -41.12 0.74
N ALA A 334 -0.66 -40.03 0.68
CA ALA A 334 -0.11 -38.72 0.45
C ALA A 334 -0.87 -37.60 1.16
N CYS A 335 -0.14 -36.56 1.55
CA CYS A 335 -0.66 -35.31 2.07
C CYS A 335 -0.54 -34.20 1.01
N LEU A 336 -1.53 -33.31 0.94
CA LEU A 336 -1.54 -32.17 0.03
C LEU A 336 -1.39 -30.87 0.81
N GLY A 337 -0.38 -30.07 0.48
CA GLY A 337 -0.29 -28.69 0.91
C GLY A 337 -0.64 -27.76 -0.24
N VAL A 338 -1.45 -26.73 0.02
CA VAL A 338 -1.83 -25.71 -0.96
C VAL A 338 -1.45 -24.33 -0.43
N ASP A 339 -0.55 -23.64 -1.12
CA ASP A 339 -0.15 -22.27 -0.83
C ASP A 339 -0.88 -21.30 -1.75
N VAL A 340 -1.83 -20.56 -1.17
CA VAL A 340 -2.73 -19.64 -1.87
C VAL A 340 -2.24 -18.22 -1.65
N GLY A 341 -1.25 -17.81 -2.44
CA GLY A 341 -0.76 -16.44 -2.48
C GLY A 341 -1.72 -15.51 -3.23
N SER A 342 -1.54 -14.20 -3.04
CA SER A 342 -2.31 -13.16 -3.70
C SER A 342 -2.07 -13.10 -5.22
N THR A 343 -0.85 -13.41 -5.65
CA THR A 343 -0.45 -13.46 -7.07
C THR A 343 -0.38 -14.87 -7.64
N THR A 344 -0.04 -15.87 -6.83
CA THR A 344 0.22 -17.25 -7.28
C THR A 344 -0.38 -18.27 -6.34
N THR A 345 -1.00 -19.32 -6.86
CA THR A 345 -1.46 -20.49 -6.12
C THR A 345 -0.56 -21.66 -6.46
N LYS A 346 -0.12 -22.40 -5.44
CA LYS A 346 0.74 -23.57 -5.60
C LYS A 346 0.22 -24.75 -4.80
N TYR A 347 0.60 -25.95 -5.19
CA TYR A 347 0.51 -27.11 -4.31
C TYR A 347 1.75 -27.98 -4.36
N ALA A 348 1.93 -28.74 -3.28
CA ALA A 348 2.88 -29.85 -3.19
C ALA A 348 2.14 -31.06 -2.62
N LEU A 349 2.17 -32.17 -3.36
CA LEU A 349 1.70 -33.48 -2.91
C LEU A 349 2.93 -34.28 -2.43
N ILE A 350 2.91 -34.74 -1.18
CA ILE A 350 4.02 -35.49 -0.58
C ILE A 350 3.59 -36.88 -0.13
N ASP A 351 4.49 -37.86 -0.18
CA ASP A 351 4.29 -39.17 0.43
C ASP A 351 4.62 -39.17 1.94
N ASP A 352 4.48 -40.33 2.59
CA ASP A 352 4.79 -40.52 4.01
C ASP A 352 6.28 -40.25 4.33
N ASP A 353 7.19 -40.49 3.38
CA ASP A 353 8.62 -40.17 3.50
C ASP A 353 8.89 -38.66 3.35
N GLY A 354 7.91 -37.88 2.89
CA GLY A 354 8.05 -36.43 2.70
C GLY A 354 8.65 -36.06 1.35
N ARG A 355 8.69 -37.00 0.41
CA ARG A 355 9.12 -36.76 -0.96
C ARG A 355 7.97 -36.15 -1.75
N ILE A 356 8.29 -35.13 -2.56
CA ILE A 356 7.31 -34.50 -3.43
C ILE A 356 6.99 -35.45 -4.60
N LEU A 357 5.74 -35.91 -4.67
CA LEU A 357 5.22 -36.75 -5.74
C LEU A 357 4.73 -35.91 -6.92
N HIS A 358 4.10 -34.79 -6.64
CA HIS A 358 3.62 -33.87 -7.66
C HIS A 358 3.58 -32.44 -7.12
N LYS A 359 3.77 -31.46 -7.98
CA LYS A 359 3.68 -30.05 -7.64
C LYS A 359 3.15 -29.25 -8.81
N CYS A 360 2.56 -28.11 -8.52
CA CYS A 360 2.15 -27.17 -9.54
C CYS A 360 2.22 -25.74 -9.00
N TYR A 361 2.58 -24.80 -9.85
CA TYR A 361 2.71 -23.38 -9.55
C TYR A 361 2.01 -22.62 -10.68
N VAL A 362 0.97 -21.85 -10.36
CA VAL A 362 0.19 -21.08 -11.35
C VAL A 362 -0.20 -19.70 -10.80
N PRO A 363 -0.48 -18.71 -11.67
CA PRO A 363 -1.03 -17.42 -11.24
C PRO A 363 -2.44 -17.55 -10.61
N THR A 364 -2.71 -16.88 -9.47
CA THR A 364 -4.02 -16.88 -8.77
C THR A 364 -5.10 -16.11 -9.52
N ARG A 365 -4.71 -15.05 -10.25
CA ARG A 365 -5.61 -14.18 -11.06
C ARG A 365 -6.81 -13.60 -10.29
N GLY A 366 -6.67 -13.41 -8.97
CA GLY A 366 -7.76 -12.94 -8.10
C GLY A 366 -8.94 -13.92 -7.97
N LYS A 367 -8.75 -15.18 -8.40
CA LYS A 367 -9.77 -16.25 -8.43
C LYS A 367 -9.27 -17.48 -7.64
N PRO A 368 -9.03 -17.34 -6.33
CA PRO A 368 -8.33 -18.38 -5.55
C PRO A 368 -9.05 -19.73 -5.55
N ILE A 369 -10.38 -19.74 -5.54
CA ILE A 369 -11.16 -21.00 -5.54
C ILE A 369 -11.11 -21.65 -6.92
N GLU A 370 -11.43 -20.91 -7.98
CA GLU A 370 -11.47 -21.44 -9.34
C GLU A 370 -10.10 -21.95 -9.79
N VAL A 371 -9.03 -21.22 -9.45
CA VAL A 371 -7.65 -21.67 -9.71
C VAL A 371 -7.31 -22.93 -8.92
N THR A 372 -7.73 -23.02 -7.65
CA THR A 372 -7.52 -24.24 -6.85
C THR A 372 -8.25 -25.43 -7.47
N GLN A 373 -9.47 -25.26 -7.97
CA GLN A 373 -10.19 -26.33 -8.68
C GLN A 373 -9.44 -26.81 -9.92
N GLY A 374 -8.94 -25.89 -10.75
CA GLY A 374 -8.11 -26.24 -11.91
C GLY A 374 -6.82 -26.98 -11.53
N LEU A 375 -6.20 -26.59 -10.40
CA LEU A 375 -5.04 -27.28 -9.85
C LEU A 375 -5.36 -28.70 -9.36
N LEU A 376 -6.51 -28.90 -8.70
CA LEU A 376 -6.95 -30.24 -8.30
C LEU A 376 -7.26 -31.12 -9.52
N GLN A 377 -7.85 -30.57 -10.58
CA GLN A 377 -8.05 -31.29 -11.83
C GLN A 377 -6.72 -31.70 -12.46
N THR A 378 -5.74 -30.77 -12.50
CA THR A 378 -4.38 -31.07 -12.98
C THR A 378 -3.73 -32.19 -12.15
N LEU A 379 -3.90 -32.15 -10.82
CA LEU A 379 -3.40 -33.20 -9.93
C LEU A 379 -4.08 -34.55 -10.25
N LEU A 380 -5.40 -34.55 -10.38
CA LEU A 380 -6.18 -35.74 -10.70
C LEU A 380 -5.75 -36.36 -12.03
N ASP A 381 -5.50 -35.56 -13.05
CA ASP A 381 -5.06 -36.03 -14.37
C ASP A 381 -3.64 -36.62 -14.30
N ALA A 382 -2.75 -36.03 -13.48
CA ALA A 382 -1.36 -36.48 -13.34
C ALA A 382 -1.20 -37.76 -12.51
N VAL A 383 -1.88 -37.85 -11.35
CA VAL A 383 -1.69 -38.95 -10.39
C VAL A 383 -2.85 -39.95 -10.37
N GLY A 384 -4.07 -39.51 -10.71
CA GLY A 384 -5.28 -40.34 -10.73
C GLY A 384 -5.50 -41.12 -9.44
N ARG A 385 -5.92 -42.39 -9.57
CA ARG A 385 -6.13 -43.32 -8.44
C ARG A 385 -4.83 -43.91 -7.87
N LYS A 386 -3.65 -43.48 -8.33
CA LYS A 386 -2.35 -43.97 -7.84
C LYS A 386 -2.00 -43.42 -6.45
N VAL A 387 -2.77 -42.44 -5.98
CA VAL A 387 -2.58 -41.78 -4.68
C VAL A 387 -3.87 -41.88 -3.88
N ARG A 388 -3.73 -42.07 -2.58
CA ARG A 388 -4.79 -41.87 -1.59
C ARG A 388 -4.44 -40.62 -0.79
N LEU A 389 -5.28 -39.59 -0.92
CA LEU A 389 -5.10 -38.32 -0.21
C LEU A 389 -5.62 -38.45 1.23
N SER A 390 -4.73 -38.36 2.20
CA SER A 390 -4.99 -38.61 3.62
C SER A 390 -5.28 -37.36 4.44
N ALA A 391 -4.63 -36.23 4.09
CA ALA A 391 -4.84 -34.95 4.75
C ALA A 391 -4.51 -33.76 3.83
N ILE A 392 -5.13 -32.62 4.11
CA ILE A 392 -4.95 -31.37 3.36
C ILE A 392 -4.55 -30.23 4.29
N ALA A 393 -3.50 -29.49 3.91
CA ALA A 393 -3.11 -28.24 4.55
C ALA A 393 -3.25 -27.06 3.59
N THR A 394 -3.56 -25.88 4.13
CA THR A 394 -3.57 -24.62 3.36
C THR A 394 -2.72 -23.55 4.02
N THR A 395 -2.04 -22.74 3.21
CA THR A 395 -1.22 -21.60 3.63
C THR A 395 -1.29 -20.45 2.63
N GLY A 396 -0.57 -19.35 2.88
CA GLY A 396 -0.62 -18.12 2.09
C GLY A 396 -1.80 -17.20 2.45
N SER A 397 -1.94 -16.08 1.75
CA SER A 397 -2.95 -15.05 2.03
C SER A 397 -4.41 -15.48 1.85
N GLY A 398 -4.66 -16.44 0.95
CA GLY A 398 -5.99 -16.98 0.66
C GLY A 398 -6.30 -18.30 1.37
N ARG A 399 -5.44 -18.71 2.32
CA ARG A 399 -5.50 -20.02 3.00
C ARG A 399 -6.86 -20.33 3.62
N ASN A 400 -7.51 -19.34 4.22
CA ASN A 400 -8.76 -19.60 4.94
C ASN A 400 -9.93 -19.87 3.96
N VAL A 401 -10.02 -19.10 2.86
CA VAL A 401 -11.05 -19.29 1.81
C VAL A 401 -10.94 -20.67 1.20
N VAL A 402 -9.73 -21.03 0.79
CA VAL A 402 -9.46 -22.31 0.15
C VAL A 402 -9.49 -23.46 1.17
N GLY A 403 -9.12 -23.19 2.42
CA GLY A 403 -9.23 -24.14 3.52
C GLY A 403 -10.68 -24.54 3.79
N ASP A 404 -11.61 -23.58 3.80
CA ASP A 404 -13.04 -23.85 3.90
C ASP A 404 -13.59 -24.61 2.69
N PHE A 405 -13.12 -24.27 1.48
CA PHE A 405 -13.48 -24.96 0.24
C PHE A 405 -13.03 -26.43 0.26
N LEU A 406 -11.77 -26.69 0.63
CA LEU A 406 -11.19 -28.04 0.68
C LEU A 406 -11.55 -28.81 1.96
N SER A 407 -12.18 -28.14 2.93
CA SER A 407 -12.32 -28.65 4.30
C SER A 407 -10.97 -29.15 4.85
N ALA A 408 -9.96 -28.27 4.75
CA ALA A 408 -8.58 -28.55 5.11
C ALA A 408 -8.44 -28.95 6.58
N ASP A 409 -7.55 -29.90 6.86
CA ASP A 409 -7.27 -30.43 8.19
C ASP A 409 -6.35 -29.48 8.98
N LEU A 410 -5.53 -28.70 8.27
CA LEU A 410 -4.66 -27.68 8.85
C LEU A 410 -4.70 -26.39 8.03
N ILE A 411 -4.84 -25.26 8.72
CA ILE A 411 -4.64 -23.92 8.14
C ILE A 411 -3.49 -23.27 8.91
N ILE A 412 -2.41 -22.94 8.20
CA ILE A 412 -1.16 -22.47 8.81
C ILE A 412 -0.65 -21.21 8.10
N ASP A 413 -0.03 -20.28 8.83
CA ASP A 413 0.59 -19.10 8.24
C ASP A 413 1.81 -19.46 7.37
N GLU A 414 2.08 -18.59 6.41
CA GLU A 414 3.08 -18.82 5.37
C GLU A 414 4.52 -18.82 5.92
N ILE A 415 4.79 -18.03 6.97
CA ILE A 415 6.11 -17.95 7.60
C ILE A 415 6.46 -19.30 8.23
N THR A 416 5.53 -19.85 9.00
CA THR A 416 5.71 -21.16 9.64
C THR A 416 5.80 -22.28 8.60
N ALA A 417 5.01 -22.21 7.53
CA ALA A 417 5.07 -23.17 6.43
C ALA A 417 6.43 -23.14 5.70
N HIS A 418 6.90 -21.98 5.24
CA HIS A 418 8.22 -21.86 4.60
C HIS A 418 9.35 -22.33 5.51
N ALA A 419 9.31 -21.95 6.80
CA ALA A 419 10.32 -22.38 7.76
C ALA A 419 10.35 -23.90 7.93
N ARG A 420 9.19 -24.55 8.04
CA ARG A 420 9.13 -26.02 8.15
C ARG A 420 9.69 -26.71 6.91
N GLY A 421 9.33 -26.21 5.72
CA GLY A 421 9.85 -26.73 4.45
C GLY A 421 11.37 -26.55 4.32
N ALA A 422 11.89 -25.37 4.70
CA ALA A 422 13.32 -25.08 4.66
C ALA A 422 14.13 -25.98 5.60
N VAL A 423 13.65 -26.19 6.82
CA VAL A 423 14.28 -27.07 7.83
C VAL A 423 14.33 -28.53 7.36
N GLU A 424 13.31 -29.01 6.63
CA GLU A 424 13.34 -30.36 6.05
C GLU A 424 14.47 -30.52 5.03
N VAL A 425 14.73 -29.46 4.26
CA VAL A 425 15.76 -29.47 3.21
C VAL A 425 17.15 -29.32 3.81
N ASP A 426 17.32 -28.45 4.80
CA ASP A 426 18.57 -28.23 5.50
C ASP A 426 18.30 -27.87 6.98
N PRO A 427 18.52 -28.79 7.94
CA PRO A 427 18.30 -28.53 9.36
C PRO A 427 19.22 -27.47 9.96
N GLU A 428 20.34 -27.16 9.32
CA GLU A 428 21.30 -26.14 9.75
C GLU A 428 20.91 -24.73 9.29
N ILE A 429 19.78 -24.59 8.58
CA ILE A 429 19.35 -23.30 8.07
C ILE A 429 19.08 -22.31 9.20
N ASP A 430 19.67 -21.12 9.09
CA ASP A 430 19.54 -20.06 10.09
C ASP A 430 18.80 -18.82 9.57
N THR A 431 18.80 -18.61 8.26
CA THR A 431 18.23 -17.43 7.62
C THR A 431 17.51 -17.82 6.34
N ILE A 432 16.26 -17.40 6.18
CA ILE A 432 15.50 -17.52 4.95
C ILE A 432 15.26 -16.13 4.38
N PHE A 433 15.64 -15.97 3.13
CA PHE A 433 15.17 -14.90 2.28
C PHE A 433 14.07 -15.44 1.36
N GLU A 434 12.89 -14.85 1.40
CA GLU A 434 11.79 -15.20 0.51
C GLU A 434 11.34 -13.92 -0.20
N ILE A 435 11.36 -13.95 -1.54
CA ILE A 435 10.79 -12.88 -2.36
C ILE A 435 9.59 -13.47 -3.08
N GLY A 436 8.39 -13.10 -2.64
CA GLY A 436 7.15 -13.50 -3.24
C GLY A 436 6.77 -12.64 -4.44
N GLY A 437 5.52 -12.80 -4.89
CA GLY A 437 4.99 -11.96 -5.97
C GLY A 437 4.62 -10.55 -5.51
N GLN A 438 4.15 -10.37 -4.27
CA GLN A 438 3.75 -9.05 -3.72
C GLN A 438 4.43 -8.69 -2.41
N ASP A 439 4.81 -9.69 -1.64
CA ASP A 439 5.49 -9.52 -0.38
C ASP A 439 6.86 -10.17 -0.44
N SER A 440 7.68 -9.82 0.54
CA SER A 440 9.02 -10.31 0.70
C SER A 440 9.22 -10.50 2.19
N LYS A 441 9.78 -11.65 2.56
CA LYS A 441 9.86 -12.11 3.94
C LYS A 441 11.29 -12.42 4.29
N TYR A 442 11.68 -12.03 5.50
CA TYR A 442 12.88 -12.47 6.18
C TYR A 442 12.46 -13.36 7.34
N ILE A 443 13.11 -14.52 7.51
CA ILE A 443 12.86 -15.41 8.64
C ILE A 443 14.19 -15.83 9.23
N ARG A 444 14.35 -15.63 10.54
CA ARG A 444 15.43 -16.22 11.33
C ARG A 444 14.95 -17.53 11.94
N ILE A 445 15.73 -18.58 11.72
CA ILE A 445 15.50 -19.89 12.31
C ILE A 445 16.52 -20.12 13.42
N GLU A 446 16.06 -20.68 14.53
CA GLU A 446 16.91 -21.16 15.62
C GLU A 446 16.30 -22.44 16.19
N ASN A 447 17.12 -23.48 16.36
CA ASN A 447 16.67 -24.81 16.79
C ASN A 447 15.46 -25.29 15.97
N THR A 448 15.57 -25.25 14.64
CA THR A 448 14.53 -25.66 13.67
C THR A 448 13.19 -24.91 13.74
N HIS A 449 13.11 -23.81 14.50
CA HIS A 449 11.89 -23.02 14.66
C HIS A 449 12.10 -21.54 14.30
N PRO A 450 11.07 -20.84 13.77
CA PRO A 450 11.13 -19.40 13.60
C PRO A 450 11.31 -18.67 14.93
N LEU A 451 12.33 -17.81 15.01
CA LEU A 451 12.65 -16.99 16.18
C LEU A 451 12.38 -15.49 15.95
N ASP A 452 12.65 -15.01 14.74
CA ASP A 452 12.36 -13.65 14.32
C ASP A 452 11.90 -13.68 12.86
N PHE A 453 11.08 -12.72 12.47
CA PHE A 453 10.68 -12.55 11.09
C PHE A 453 10.39 -11.08 10.80
N ASP A 454 10.47 -10.73 9.52
CA ASP A 454 9.96 -9.46 9.05
C ASP A 454 9.38 -9.62 7.65
N MET A 455 8.52 -8.68 7.28
CA MET A 455 7.95 -8.60 5.95
C MET A 455 7.95 -7.16 5.50
N ASN A 456 8.08 -6.91 4.19
CA ASN A 456 7.83 -5.58 3.64
C ASN A 456 6.48 -5.06 4.15
N LYS A 457 6.49 -3.85 4.76
CA LYS A 457 5.36 -3.35 5.56
C LYS A 457 4.07 -3.24 4.74
N VAL A 458 4.07 -2.35 3.74
CA VAL A 458 2.91 -2.12 2.85
C VAL A 458 3.29 -2.09 1.36
N CYS A 459 4.57 -1.87 1.03
CA CYS A 459 5.04 -1.63 -0.33
C CYS A 459 5.55 -2.91 -1.02
N ALA A 460 4.98 -3.29 -2.16
CA ALA A 460 5.42 -4.41 -3.00
C ALA A 460 6.66 -4.11 -3.87
N ALA A 461 7.44 -3.08 -3.54
CA ALA A 461 8.66 -2.76 -4.27
C ALA A 461 9.71 -3.87 -4.12
N GLY A 462 10.43 -4.18 -5.21
CA GLY A 462 11.46 -5.23 -5.20
C GLY A 462 10.93 -6.67 -5.21
N THR A 463 9.66 -6.89 -5.56
CA THR A 463 9.03 -8.22 -5.55
C THR A 463 8.97 -8.88 -6.94
N GLY A 464 8.58 -10.15 -7.01
CA GLY A 464 8.48 -10.89 -8.27
C GLY A 464 7.48 -10.30 -9.28
N SER A 465 6.41 -9.65 -8.82
CA SER A 465 5.46 -9.01 -9.75
C SER A 465 6.05 -7.77 -10.42
N PHE A 466 6.92 -7.02 -9.73
CA PHE A 466 7.64 -5.90 -10.31
C PHE A 466 8.61 -6.36 -11.41
N LEU A 467 9.36 -7.44 -11.16
CA LEU A 467 10.22 -8.07 -12.17
C LEU A 467 9.44 -8.46 -13.42
N HIS A 468 8.28 -9.07 -13.24
CA HIS A 468 7.42 -9.49 -14.35
C HIS A 468 6.89 -8.30 -15.15
N GLU A 469 6.46 -7.23 -14.48
CA GLU A 469 5.98 -5.99 -15.11
C GLU A 469 7.08 -5.31 -15.94
N LEU A 470 8.28 -5.16 -15.38
CA LEU A 470 9.42 -4.58 -16.10
C LEU A 470 9.87 -5.44 -17.28
N ALA A 471 9.96 -6.76 -17.09
CA ALA A 471 10.32 -7.68 -18.16
C ALA A 471 9.34 -7.56 -19.34
N ASN A 472 8.03 -7.54 -19.08
CA ASN A 472 7.01 -7.34 -20.11
C ASN A 472 7.16 -6.01 -20.85
N LYS A 473 7.36 -4.90 -20.11
CA LYS A 473 7.58 -3.57 -20.72
C LYS A 473 8.82 -3.55 -21.62
N MET A 474 9.88 -4.25 -21.22
CA MET A 474 11.12 -4.37 -21.99
C MET A 474 11.08 -5.48 -23.05
N LYS A 475 9.92 -6.14 -23.24
CA LYS A 475 9.72 -7.27 -24.17
C LYS A 475 10.73 -8.41 -23.92
N ILE A 476 11.00 -8.69 -22.65
CA ILE A 476 11.84 -9.78 -22.18
C ILE A 476 10.94 -10.86 -21.58
N ASN A 477 11.14 -12.11 -21.96
CA ASN A 477 10.60 -13.23 -21.22
C ASN A 477 11.29 -13.32 -19.85
N ILE A 478 10.52 -13.16 -18.78
CA ILE A 478 11.05 -13.27 -17.42
C ILE A 478 11.68 -14.65 -17.14
N VAL A 479 11.20 -15.68 -17.84
CA VAL A 479 11.72 -17.04 -17.77
C VAL A 479 12.87 -17.18 -18.77
N GLN A 480 14.05 -17.59 -18.29
CA GLN A 480 15.29 -17.80 -19.07
C GLN A 480 15.90 -16.54 -19.68
N GLU A 481 15.21 -15.84 -20.58
CA GLU A 481 15.77 -14.72 -21.34
C GLU A 481 16.28 -13.60 -20.42
N PHE A 482 15.52 -13.23 -19.39
CA PHE A 482 15.92 -12.18 -18.45
C PHE A 482 17.26 -12.45 -17.77
N GLN A 483 17.47 -13.67 -17.27
CA GLN A 483 18.72 -14.02 -16.58
C GLN A 483 19.90 -14.10 -17.55
N GLU A 484 19.68 -14.58 -18.78
CA GLU A 484 20.72 -14.64 -19.81
C GLU A 484 21.20 -13.23 -20.17
N ILE A 485 20.27 -12.28 -20.36
CA ILE A 485 20.59 -10.88 -20.60
C ILE A 485 21.37 -10.29 -19.41
N ALA A 486 20.89 -10.49 -18.18
CA ALA A 486 21.55 -9.99 -16.97
C ALA A 486 23.00 -10.49 -16.83
N LEU A 487 23.22 -11.80 -17.01
CA LEU A 487 24.52 -12.45 -16.85
C LEU A 487 25.50 -12.15 -17.99
N SER A 488 24.99 -11.69 -19.15
CA SER A 488 25.82 -11.28 -20.30
C SER A 488 26.50 -9.92 -20.11
N SER A 489 25.96 -9.06 -19.22
CA SER A 489 26.50 -7.73 -18.97
C SER A 489 27.95 -7.79 -18.48
N GLN A 490 28.78 -6.90 -19.03
CA GLN A 490 30.18 -6.73 -18.59
C GLN A 490 30.34 -5.54 -17.63
N ALA A 491 29.41 -4.59 -17.67
CA ALA A 491 29.45 -3.38 -16.86
C ALA A 491 28.03 -3.03 -16.39
N PRO A 492 27.43 -3.80 -15.47
CA PRO A 492 26.10 -3.51 -14.94
C PRO A 492 26.00 -2.06 -14.47
N ILE A 493 24.90 -1.35 -14.77
CA ILE A 493 24.73 0.04 -14.33
C ILE A 493 24.23 0.06 -12.89
N HIS A 494 24.80 0.95 -12.08
CA HIS A 494 24.32 1.18 -10.72
C HIS A 494 23.00 1.96 -10.74
N LEU A 495 21.88 1.26 -10.61
CA LEU A 495 20.55 1.86 -10.47
C LEU A 495 20.26 2.21 -9.00
N ALA A 496 19.41 3.21 -8.76
CA ALA A 496 19.03 3.58 -7.40
C ALA A 496 18.07 2.55 -6.78
N GLU A 497 18.29 2.19 -5.51
CA GLU A 497 17.54 1.19 -4.75
C GLU A 497 16.23 1.74 -4.12
N ARG A 498 15.51 2.56 -4.89
CA ARG A 498 14.31 3.30 -4.46
C ARG A 498 13.01 2.49 -4.68
N CYS A 499 11.88 3.20 -4.81
CA CYS A 499 10.60 2.62 -5.20
C CYS A 499 10.64 2.15 -6.67
N THR A 500 9.79 1.19 -7.02
CA THR A 500 9.64 0.63 -8.37
C THR A 500 9.38 1.69 -9.43
N VAL A 501 8.59 2.71 -9.10
CA VAL A 501 8.31 3.82 -10.01
C VAL A 501 9.59 4.57 -10.38
N PHE A 502 10.46 4.84 -9.40
CA PHE A 502 11.73 5.52 -9.66
C PHE A 502 12.74 4.62 -10.36
N MET A 503 12.80 3.33 -10.00
CA MET A 503 13.63 2.36 -10.73
C MET A 503 13.23 2.28 -12.20
N GLU A 504 11.92 2.31 -12.51
CA GLU A 504 11.42 2.36 -13.88
C GLU A 504 11.83 3.67 -14.59
N SER A 505 11.64 4.81 -13.94
CA SER A 505 12.07 6.11 -14.48
C SER A 505 13.57 6.16 -14.77
N ASP A 506 14.40 5.58 -13.89
CA ASP A 506 15.85 5.48 -14.08
C ASP A 506 16.18 4.59 -15.29
N LEU A 507 15.53 3.43 -15.42
CA LEU A 507 15.71 2.53 -16.57
C LEU A 507 15.38 3.24 -17.89
N VAL A 508 14.24 3.92 -17.95
CA VAL A 508 13.82 4.68 -19.15
C VAL A 508 14.78 5.82 -19.44
N SER A 509 15.14 6.62 -18.43
CA SER A 509 16.07 7.74 -18.58
C SER A 509 17.44 7.27 -19.05
N TYR A 510 17.96 6.18 -18.51
CA TYR A 510 19.29 5.68 -18.87
C TYR A 510 19.29 5.02 -20.25
N ALA A 511 18.22 4.28 -20.60
CA ALA A 511 18.04 3.78 -21.96
C ALA A 511 18.02 4.93 -22.99
N GLN A 512 17.34 6.04 -22.69
CA GLN A 512 17.32 7.24 -23.53
C GLN A 512 18.70 7.90 -23.67
N LYS A 513 19.55 7.78 -22.63
CA LYS A 513 20.93 8.26 -22.63
C LYS A 513 21.92 7.32 -23.32
N GLY A 514 21.45 6.20 -23.89
CA GLY A 514 22.28 5.25 -24.63
C GLY A 514 22.80 4.08 -23.79
N ALA A 515 22.27 3.85 -22.59
CA ALA A 515 22.62 2.67 -21.80
C ALA A 515 22.24 1.37 -22.52
N ARG A 516 23.15 0.39 -22.49
CA ARG A 516 22.91 -0.92 -23.09
C ARG A 516 21.89 -1.72 -22.28
N ARG A 517 21.06 -2.51 -22.97
CA ARG A 517 19.98 -3.29 -22.36
C ARG A 517 20.51 -4.27 -21.32
N GLU A 518 21.60 -4.99 -21.61
CA GLU A 518 22.21 -5.94 -20.70
C GLU A 518 22.69 -5.28 -19.40
N ASP A 519 23.29 -4.09 -19.49
CA ASP A 519 23.82 -3.37 -18.33
C ASP A 519 22.70 -2.83 -17.43
N LEU A 520 21.57 -2.40 -18.02
CA LEU A 520 20.37 -2.00 -17.28
C LEU A 520 19.70 -3.17 -16.57
N ILE A 521 19.56 -4.31 -17.23
CA ILE A 521 18.93 -5.51 -16.65
C ILE A 521 19.78 -6.09 -15.51
N ALA A 522 21.11 -6.12 -15.66
CA ALA A 522 22.01 -6.52 -14.59
C ALA A 522 21.96 -5.52 -13.41
N GLY A 523 21.90 -4.22 -13.69
CA GLY A 523 21.68 -3.18 -12.69
C GLY A 523 20.38 -3.35 -11.90
N LEU A 524 19.32 -3.79 -12.57
CA LEU A 524 18.02 -4.06 -11.95
C LEU A 524 18.08 -5.24 -10.97
N CYS A 525 18.84 -6.30 -11.27
CA CYS A 525 19.08 -7.39 -10.31
C CYS A 525 19.71 -6.87 -9.01
N TYR A 526 20.73 -6.02 -9.10
CA TYR A 526 21.34 -5.37 -7.93
C TYR A 526 20.34 -4.50 -7.17
N ALA A 527 19.59 -3.65 -7.87
CA ALA A 527 18.63 -2.75 -7.24
C ALA A 527 17.55 -3.52 -6.43
N ILE A 528 17.09 -4.66 -6.93
CA ILE A 528 16.12 -5.52 -6.23
C ILE A 528 16.73 -6.13 -4.95
N VAL A 529 17.97 -6.63 -5.02
CA VAL A 529 18.66 -7.20 -3.86
C VAL A 529 18.92 -6.14 -2.81
N TYR A 530 19.44 -4.98 -3.18
CA TYR A 530 19.64 -3.87 -2.25
C TYR A 530 18.33 -3.39 -1.65
N ASN A 531 17.26 -3.30 -2.44
CA ASN A 531 15.96 -2.94 -1.94
C ASN A 531 15.47 -3.94 -0.88
N TYR A 532 15.55 -5.25 -1.17
CA TYR A 532 15.17 -6.30 -0.23
C TYR A 532 15.98 -6.23 1.08
N LEU A 533 17.31 -6.12 0.98
CA LEU A 533 18.18 -6.03 2.16
C LEU A 533 17.90 -4.76 2.99
N ASN A 534 17.69 -3.62 2.33
CA ASN A 534 17.49 -2.34 3.04
C ASN A 534 16.06 -2.16 3.59
N ARG A 535 15.05 -2.82 3.01
CA ARG A 535 13.63 -2.61 3.36
C ARG A 535 12.98 -3.76 4.12
N VAL A 536 13.52 -4.97 4.00
CA VAL A 536 12.96 -6.17 4.66
C VAL A 536 13.93 -6.69 5.72
N VAL A 537 15.21 -6.85 5.37
CA VAL A 537 16.23 -7.37 6.32
C VAL A 537 16.69 -6.27 7.28
N GLU A 538 16.85 -5.04 6.81
CA GLU A 538 17.34 -3.88 7.57
C GLU A 538 18.63 -4.20 8.35
N LYS A 539 18.60 -4.08 9.69
CA LYS A 539 19.72 -4.39 10.59
C LYS A 539 19.55 -5.74 11.30
N ARG A 540 18.69 -6.62 10.78
CA ARG A 540 18.45 -7.94 11.37
C ARG A 540 19.63 -8.87 11.15
N TYR A 541 19.64 -9.96 11.91
CA TYR A 541 20.69 -10.95 11.86
C TYR A 541 20.70 -11.68 10.50
N VAL A 542 21.82 -11.67 9.80
CA VAL A 542 22.01 -12.55 8.62
C VAL A 542 23.09 -13.55 8.99
N GLY A 543 22.68 -14.80 9.15
CA GLY A 543 23.57 -15.88 9.56
C GLY A 543 24.44 -16.41 8.42
N GLN A 544 24.95 -17.62 8.61
CA GLN A 544 25.88 -18.27 7.69
C GLN A 544 25.15 -19.16 6.70
N ARG A 545 24.08 -19.83 7.12
CA ARG A 545 23.30 -20.75 6.28
C ARG A 545 22.04 -20.03 5.81
N ILE A 546 22.16 -19.39 4.65
CA ILE A 546 21.11 -18.55 4.04
C ILE A 546 20.42 -19.34 2.93
N MET A 547 19.09 -19.42 2.95
CA MET A 547 18.28 -20.06 1.90
C MET A 547 17.44 -19.01 1.19
N PHE A 548 17.44 -19.05 -0.14
CA PHE A 548 16.64 -18.14 -0.96
C PHE A 548 15.48 -18.86 -1.64
N LEU A 549 14.27 -18.38 -1.37
CA LEU A 549 12.98 -18.96 -1.76
C LEU A 549 12.11 -17.96 -2.55
N GLY A 550 11.01 -18.49 -3.11
CA GLY A 550 10.02 -17.70 -3.86
C GLY A 550 10.30 -17.65 -5.35
N GLY A 551 9.44 -16.99 -6.13
CA GLY A 551 9.51 -16.98 -7.60
C GLY A 551 10.83 -16.42 -8.17
N PRO A 552 11.32 -15.25 -7.72
CA PRO A 552 12.59 -14.67 -8.15
C PRO A 552 13.82 -15.51 -7.86
N SER A 553 13.77 -16.46 -6.91
CA SER A 553 14.86 -17.42 -6.70
C SER A 553 15.05 -18.39 -7.87
N LEU A 554 14.10 -18.45 -8.82
CA LEU A 554 14.25 -19.16 -10.09
C LEU A 554 15.16 -18.43 -11.08
N ASN A 555 15.47 -17.15 -10.86
CA ASN A 555 16.28 -16.33 -11.75
C ASN A 555 17.74 -16.29 -11.28
N GLU A 556 18.64 -16.88 -12.07
CA GLU A 556 20.06 -16.99 -11.75
C GLU A 556 20.75 -15.63 -11.59
N GLY A 557 20.34 -14.61 -12.35
CA GLY A 557 20.89 -13.25 -12.24
C GLY A 557 20.62 -12.61 -10.88
N ILE A 558 19.46 -12.90 -10.28
CA ILE A 558 19.11 -12.40 -8.93
C ILE A 558 19.90 -13.16 -7.87
N VAL A 559 20.09 -14.47 -8.03
CA VAL A 559 20.95 -15.26 -7.13
C VAL A 559 22.38 -14.74 -7.18
N ALA A 560 22.89 -14.43 -8.38
CA ALA A 560 24.22 -13.84 -8.57
C ALA A 560 24.34 -12.48 -7.92
N ALA A 561 23.31 -11.63 -8.02
CA ALA A 561 23.29 -10.35 -7.33
C ALA A 561 23.32 -10.51 -5.81
N PHE A 562 22.55 -11.44 -5.24
CA PHE A 562 22.60 -11.71 -3.81
C PHE A 562 23.98 -12.22 -3.35
N GLU A 563 24.58 -13.16 -4.09
CA GLU A 563 25.93 -13.65 -3.78
C GLU A 563 26.95 -12.50 -3.81
N LYS A 564 26.90 -11.64 -4.84
CA LYS A 564 27.78 -10.49 -4.97
C LYS A 564 27.59 -9.45 -3.87
N VAL A 565 26.37 -9.20 -3.43
CA VAL A 565 26.10 -8.22 -2.37
C VAL A 565 26.46 -8.78 -0.98
N LEU A 566 26.18 -10.06 -0.72
CA LEU A 566 26.45 -10.69 0.58
C LEU A 566 27.89 -11.18 0.73
N GLN A 567 28.58 -11.42 -0.39
CA GLN A 567 29.90 -12.06 -0.43
C GLN A 567 29.90 -13.43 0.29
N ARG A 568 28.79 -14.18 0.16
CA ARG A 568 28.54 -15.47 0.81
C ARG A 568 27.75 -16.41 -0.11
N PRO A 569 27.94 -17.75 0.02
CA PRO A 569 27.09 -18.71 -0.68
C PRO A 569 25.66 -18.67 -0.16
N ILE A 570 24.71 -18.95 -1.04
CA ILE A 570 23.29 -19.02 -0.71
C ILE A 570 22.74 -20.36 -1.16
N LEU A 571 21.95 -21.01 -0.30
CA LEU A 571 21.29 -22.25 -0.63
C LEU A 571 20.03 -21.97 -1.45
N VAL A 572 20.02 -22.47 -2.68
CA VAL A 572 18.87 -22.36 -3.59
C VAL A 572 18.32 -23.77 -3.83
N PRO A 573 17.33 -24.24 -3.05
CA PRO A 573 16.92 -25.63 -3.08
C PRO A 573 16.14 -25.98 -4.35
N ARG A 574 16.02 -27.28 -4.63
CA ARG A 574 15.07 -27.75 -5.64
C ARG A 574 13.65 -27.47 -5.14
N HIS A 575 12.75 -27.16 -6.06
CA HIS A 575 11.32 -26.93 -5.79
C HIS A 575 11.02 -25.75 -4.87
N ARG A 576 11.95 -24.80 -4.78
CA ARG A 576 11.89 -23.56 -3.99
C ARG A 576 10.65 -22.68 -4.23
N GLU A 577 10.03 -22.78 -5.40
CA GLU A 577 8.82 -22.03 -5.76
C GLU A 577 7.54 -22.56 -5.11
N VAL A 578 7.56 -23.79 -4.58
CA VAL A 578 6.43 -24.43 -3.87
C VAL A 578 6.74 -24.70 -2.39
N MET A 579 7.79 -24.08 -1.84
CA MET A 579 8.28 -24.37 -0.48
C MET A 579 7.23 -24.16 0.61
N GLY A 580 6.40 -23.11 0.51
CA GLY A 580 5.30 -22.87 1.44
C GLY A 580 4.26 -24.00 1.41
N ALA A 581 3.87 -24.47 0.21
CA ALA A 581 2.96 -25.60 0.07
C ALA A 581 3.59 -26.90 0.61
N TYR A 582 4.88 -27.11 0.34
CA TYR A 582 5.63 -28.26 0.85
C TYR A 582 5.66 -28.29 2.38
N GLY A 583 6.02 -27.18 3.02
CA GLY A 583 6.03 -27.09 4.47
C GLY A 583 4.65 -27.24 5.11
N ALA A 584 3.60 -26.75 4.47
CA ALA A 584 2.22 -26.99 4.92
C ALA A 584 1.86 -28.48 4.86
N ALA A 585 2.25 -29.18 3.77
CA ALA A 585 2.03 -30.61 3.62
C ALA A 585 2.79 -31.42 4.69
N LEU A 586 4.04 -31.05 4.98
CA LEU A 586 4.84 -31.67 6.05
C LEU A 586 4.19 -31.46 7.43
N ALA A 587 3.72 -30.25 7.71
CA ALA A 587 3.10 -29.93 9.00
C ALA A 587 1.83 -30.76 9.25
N VAL A 588 0.95 -30.91 8.25
CA VAL A 588 -0.25 -31.75 8.42
C VAL A 588 0.09 -33.24 8.51
N ARG A 589 1.11 -33.70 7.76
CA ARG A 589 1.61 -35.08 7.85
C ARG A 589 2.06 -35.41 9.28
N GLU A 590 2.80 -34.51 9.93
CA GLU A 590 3.23 -34.70 11.32
C GLU A 590 2.07 -34.81 12.30
N LEU A 591 1.00 -34.03 12.12
CA LEU A 591 -0.20 -34.13 12.95
C LEU A 591 -0.92 -35.47 12.77
N VAL A 592 -0.96 -36.00 11.53
CA VAL A 592 -1.48 -37.35 11.26
C VAL A 592 -0.59 -38.40 11.92
N GLN A 593 0.73 -38.30 11.78
CA GLN A 593 1.69 -39.25 12.37
C GLN A 593 1.67 -39.26 13.90
N ARG A 594 1.37 -38.12 14.53
CA ARG A 594 1.20 -37.99 16.00
C ARG A 594 -0.20 -38.34 16.49
N GLU A 595 -1.09 -38.77 15.60
CA GLU A 595 -2.50 -39.09 15.91
C GLU A 595 -3.30 -37.91 16.50
N GLU A 596 -2.83 -36.66 16.29
CA GLU A 596 -3.54 -35.45 16.73
C GLU A 596 -4.76 -35.16 15.84
N ILE A 597 -4.72 -35.63 14.58
CA ILE A 597 -5.84 -35.59 13.64
C ILE A 597 -6.03 -36.97 12.98
N PRO A 598 -7.28 -37.38 12.71
CA PRO A 598 -7.53 -38.68 12.07
C PRO A 598 -7.19 -38.64 10.58
N GLU A 599 -6.63 -39.75 10.07
CA GLU A 599 -6.48 -39.96 8.63
C GLU A 599 -7.86 -40.02 7.95
N ARG A 600 -8.05 -39.30 6.84
CA ARG A 600 -9.31 -39.28 6.09
C ARG A 600 -9.04 -39.46 4.62
N VAL A 601 -9.66 -40.49 4.02
CA VAL A 601 -9.63 -40.65 2.57
C VAL A 601 -10.46 -39.53 1.93
N ARG A 602 -9.80 -38.61 1.24
CA ARG A 602 -10.45 -37.51 0.52
C ARG A 602 -10.79 -37.92 -0.92
N ASP A 603 -12.01 -37.62 -1.35
CA ASP A 603 -12.42 -37.76 -2.75
C ASP A 603 -11.89 -36.58 -3.57
N LEU A 604 -10.75 -36.77 -4.22
CA LEU A 604 -10.11 -35.76 -5.06
C LEU A 604 -10.98 -35.37 -6.28
N GLU A 605 -11.69 -36.33 -6.87
CA GLU A 605 -12.58 -36.08 -8.01
C GLU A 605 -13.79 -35.26 -7.57
N GLY A 606 -14.37 -35.59 -6.41
CA GLY A 606 -15.42 -34.81 -5.77
C GLY A 606 -14.99 -33.36 -5.50
N LEU A 607 -13.81 -33.16 -4.91
CA LEU A 607 -13.26 -31.82 -4.60
C LEU A 607 -13.01 -30.98 -5.88
N ALA A 608 -12.47 -31.60 -6.93
CA ALA A 608 -12.21 -30.90 -8.20
C ALA A 608 -13.50 -30.43 -8.89
N ARG A 609 -14.61 -31.16 -8.73
CA ARG A 609 -15.89 -30.92 -9.41
C ARG A 609 -16.97 -30.25 -8.55
N VAL A 610 -16.66 -29.83 -7.32
CA VAL A 610 -17.63 -29.12 -6.46
C VAL A 610 -18.18 -27.91 -7.19
N LYS A 611 -19.50 -27.82 -7.31
CA LYS A 611 -20.14 -26.60 -7.81
C LYS A 611 -20.06 -25.53 -6.73
N VAL A 612 -19.44 -24.40 -7.05
CA VAL A 612 -19.31 -23.25 -6.16
C VAL A 612 -20.23 -22.14 -6.65
N ASP A 613 -21.31 -21.89 -5.92
CA ASP A 613 -22.18 -20.75 -6.15
C ASP A 613 -21.89 -19.67 -5.08
N PHE A 614 -22.02 -18.38 -5.39
CA PHE A 614 -21.87 -17.31 -4.40
C PHE A 614 -22.88 -16.20 -4.60
N PHE A 615 -23.14 -15.43 -3.54
CA PHE A 615 -23.86 -14.16 -3.61
C PHE A 615 -23.19 -13.12 -2.71
N GLU A 616 -23.47 -11.85 -2.99
CA GLU A 616 -22.98 -10.72 -2.21
C GLU A 616 -24.07 -10.21 -1.24
N SER A 617 -23.66 -9.76 -0.06
CA SER A 617 -24.57 -9.17 0.92
C SER A 617 -23.85 -8.12 1.77
N ILE A 618 -24.58 -7.17 2.34
CA ILE A 618 -24.01 -6.22 3.31
C ILE A 618 -24.00 -6.87 4.69
N CYS A 619 -22.89 -6.76 5.42
CA CYS A 619 -22.74 -7.27 6.77
C CYS A 619 -23.72 -6.58 7.71
N ARG A 620 -24.68 -7.36 8.23
CA ARG A 620 -25.64 -6.92 9.26
C ARG A 620 -25.49 -7.70 10.57
N ALA A 621 -24.35 -8.36 10.75
CA ALA A 621 -24.13 -9.24 11.90
C ALA A 621 -24.00 -8.47 13.23
N ASP A 622 -23.73 -7.16 13.21
CA ASP A 622 -23.86 -6.30 14.38
C ASP A 622 -24.72 -5.09 14.01
N LYS A 623 -25.88 -4.95 14.68
CA LYS A 623 -26.83 -3.84 14.45
C LYS A 623 -26.25 -2.49 14.84
N LYS A 624 -25.20 -2.45 15.68
CA LYS A 624 -24.50 -1.24 16.10
C LYS A 624 -23.24 -0.98 15.27
N CYS A 625 -22.92 -1.84 14.30
CA CYS A 625 -21.78 -1.67 13.41
C CYS A 625 -22.16 -0.78 12.22
N HIS A 626 -21.43 0.32 12.05
CA HIS A 626 -21.65 1.31 11.01
C HIS A 626 -20.73 1.12 9.78
N ASN A 627 -19.98 0.02 9.70
CA ASN A 627 -19.02 -0.20 8.62
C ASN A 627 -19.65 -0.72 7.33
N GLU A 628 -20.91 -1.19 7.37
CA GLU A 628 -21.68 -1.71 6.22
C GLU A 628 -20.86 -2.60 5.26
N CYS A 629 -19.98 -3.43 5.81
CA CYS A 629 -18.99 -4.11 4.97
C CYS A 629 -19.67 -5.08 4.01
N LYS A 630 -19.27 -5.07 2.74
CA LYS A 630 -19.71 -6.06 1.77
C LYS A 630 -19.10 -7.43 2.08
N LEU A 631 -19.92 -8.46 2.01
CA LEU A 631 -19.60 -9.86 2.26
C LEU A 631 -19.90 -10.69 1.02
N LYS A 632 -19.06 -11.67 0.74
CA LYS A 632 -19.29 -12.70 -0.26
C LYS A 632 -19.56 -14.02 0.44
N VAL A 633 -20.72 -14.60 0.17
CA VAL A 633 -21.16 -15.86 0.80
C VAL A 633 -21.06 -16.96 -0.25
N TYR A 634 -20.06 -17.82 -0.09
CA TYR A 634 -19.86 -19.00 -0.92
C TYR A 634 -20.69 -20.17 -0.40
N ASN A 635 -21.29 -20.90 -1.32
CA ASN A 635 -22.02 -22.13 -1.07
C ASN A 635 -21.29 -23.29 -1.75
N PHE A 636 -20.77 -24.21 -0.93
CA PHE A 636 -20.06 -25.40 -1.37
C PHE A 636 -20.96 -26.65 -1.32
N GLY A 637 -22.28 -26.47 -1.44
CA GLY A 637 -23.28 -27.52 -1.33
C GLY A 637 -23.60 -27.87 0.13
N ALA A 638 -22.68 -28.57 0.81
CA ALA A 638 -22.89 -29.06 2.18
C ALA A 638 -22.68 -27.98 3.26
N HIS A 639 -21.90 -26.94 2.95
CA HIS A 639 -21.61 -25.86 3.89
C HIS A 639 -21.45 -24.51 3.18
N LYS A 640 -21.71 -23.45 3.95
CA LYS A 640 -21.49 -22.07 3.53
C LYS A 640 -20.21 -21.53 4.16
N SER A 641 -19.52 -20.67 3.43
CA SER A 641 -18.41 -19.88 3.94
C SER A 641 -18.64 -18.41 3.59
N VAL A 642 -18.45 -17.54 4.57
CA VAL A 642 -18.66 -16.10 4.41
C VAL A 642 -17.28 -15.44 4.37
N TRP A 643 -17.10 -14.49 3.48
CA TRP A 643 -15.83 -13.79 3.26
C TRP A 643 -16.05 -12.29 3.13
N GLY A 644 -15.03 -11.51 3.45
CA GLY A 644 -15.11 -10.06 3.50
C GLY A 644 -15.36 -9.52 4.91
N GLY A 645 -15.62 -8.21 4.99
CA GLY A 645 -15.69 -7.52 6.28
C GLY A 645 -14.37 -6.93 6.72
N ASP A 646 -14.34 -5.61 6.92
CA ASP A 646 -13.14 -4.89 7.40
C ASP A 646 -12.85 -5.18 8.88
N CYS A 647 -13.76 -5.87 9.56
CA CYS A 647 -13.64 -6.30 10.95
C CYS A 647 -13.05 -7.70 11.12
N GLY A 648 -12.61 -8.36 10.04
CA GLY A 648 -12.05 -9.72 10.04
C GLY A 648 -12.98 -10.78 10.64
N ARG A 649 -14.29 -10.51 10.80
CA ARG A 649 -15.25 -11.40 11.47
C ARG A 649 -15.32 -12.77 10.82
N TYR A 650 -15.18 -12.81 9.50
CA TYR A 650 -15.34 -14.03 8.74
C TYR A 650 -14.01 -14.64 8.27
N GLU A 651 -12.86 -14.13 8.76
CA GLU A 651 -11.53 -14.63 8.38
C GLU A 651 -11.12 -15.91 9.15
N HIS A 652 -11.68 -16.17 10.34
CA HIS A 652 -11.15 -17.20 11.26
C HIS A 652 -12.17 -18.24 11.78
N SER A 653 -13.47 -18.10 11.55
CA SER A 653 -14.46 -19.04 12.09
C SER A 653 -15.88 -18.80 11.56
N ARG A 654 -16.69 -19.87 11.54
CA ARG A 654 -18.16 -19.82 11.37
C ARG A 654 -18.90 -19.16 12.55
N THR A 655 -18.21 -18.82 13.64
CA THR A 655 -18.77 -18.26 14.89
C THR A 655 -18.04 -17.00 15.37
N ASP A 656 -18.79 -16.00 15.82
CA ASP A 656 -18.27 -14.68 16.28
C ASP A 656 -17.79 -14.68 17.75
N THR A 657 -17.44 -15.84 18.31
CA THR A 657 -17.14 -15.99 19.73
C THR A 657 -15.72 -15.51 20.04
N LEU A 658 -15.58 -14.58 21.00
CA LEU A 658 -14.28 -14.16 21.52
C LEU A 658 -13.73 -15.23 22.47
N LYS A 659 -12.44 -15.56 22.32
CA LYS A 659 -11.74 -16.52 23.20
C LYS A 659 -11.06 -15.85 24.39
N GLN A 660 -10.98 -14.52 24.39
CA GLN A 660 -10.34 -13.70 25.40
C GLN A 660 -11.03 -12.33 25.47
N THR A 661 -10.85 -11.62 26.58
CA THR A 661 -11.33 -10.23 26.75
C THR A 661 -10.59 -9.27 25.82
N ASN A 662 -11.33 -8.36 25.19
CA ASN A 662 -10.77 -7.27 24.39
C ASN A 662 -10.51 -6.04 25.28
N HIS A 663 -9.35 -6.00 25.94
CA HIS A 663 -8.99 -4.89 26.83
C HIS A 663 -8.79 -3.54 26.13
N ILE A 664 -8.53 -3.53 24.82
CA ILE A 664 -8.45 -2.29 24.03
C ILE A 664 -9.84 -1.66 23.92
N LEU A 665 -10.86 -2.47 23.63
CA LEU A 665 -12.25 -2.00 23.61
C LEU A 665 -12.76 -1.66 25.01
N GLU A 666 -12.39 -2.45 26.03
CA GLU A 666 -12.70 -2.16 27.44
C GLU A 666 -12.20 -0.77 27.84
N ARG A 667 -10.93 -0.44 27.58
CA ARG A 667 -10.39 0.93 27.80
C ARG A 667 -11.28 1.98 27.15
N GLN A 668 -11.67 1.75 25.90
CA GLN A 668 -12.49 2.72 25.16
C GLN A 668 -13.91 2.83 25.72
N GLN A 669 -14.48 1.75 26.26
CA GLN A 669 -15.75 1.79 26.97
C GLN A 669 -15.64 2.62 28.25
N LEU A 670 -14.58 2.42 29.06
CA LEU A 670 -14.32 3.23 30.26
C LEU A 670 -14.18 4.72 29.92
N PHE A 671 -13.56 5.05 28.79
CA PHE A 671 -13.47 6.42 28.29
C PHE A 671 -14.87 6.99 27.97
N LEU A 672 -15.70 6.24 27.24
CA LEU A 672 -17.07 6.65 26.88
C LEU A 672 -17.99 6.78 28.10
N GLU A 673 -17.86 5.89 29.09
CA GLU A 673 -18.58 5.99 30.38
C GLU A 673 -18.30 7.34 31.06
N VAL A 674 -17.03 7.75 31.11
CA VAL A 674 -16.62 9.00 31.75
C VAL A 674 -17.14 10.23 30.97
N LEU A 675 -17.32 10.13 29.66
CA LEU A 675 -17.99 11.17 28.87
C LEU A 675 -19.51 11.21 29.14
N ALA A 676 -20.14 10.04 29.27
CA ALA A 676 -21.57 9.90 29.50
C ALA A 676 -22.02 10.49 30.86
N GLU A 677 -21.14 10.58 31.85
CA GLU A 677 -21.38 11.31 33.11
C GLU A 677 -21.77 12.77 32.90
N LYS A 678 -21.39 13.36 31.75
CA LYS A 678 -21.76 14.71 31.32
C LYS A 678 -22.81 14.71 30.21
N GLY A 679 -23.50 13.59 29.97
CA GLY A 679 -24.49 13.45 28.90
C GLY A 679 -23.89 13.49 27.49
N ILE A 680 -22.56 13.32 27.36
CA ILE A 680 -21.86 13.44 26.07
C ILE A 680 -21.74 12.05 25.44
N VAL A 681 -22.35 11.90 24.26
CA VAL A 681 -22.27 10.71 23.44
C VAL A 681 -21.75 11.12 22.06
N PRO A 682 -20.63 10.56 21.56
CA PRO A 682 -20.11 10.93 20.24
C PRO A 682 -21.15 10.75 19.12
N GLY A 683 -21.38 11.82 18.36
CA GLY A 683 -22.36 11.90 17.27
C GLY A 683 -23.76 12.31 17.70
N ASP A 684 -24.02 12.52 19.00
CA ASP A 684 -25.36 12.78 19.52
C ASP A 684 -25.37 13.94 20.55
N LEU A 685 -26.33 14.85 20.39
CA LEU A 685 -26.58 15.98 21.29
C LEU A 685 -27.80 15.76 22.21
N ALA A 686 -28.63 14.74 21.95
CA ALA A 686 -29.92 14.56 22.63
C ALA A 686 -29.80 14.41 24.15
N GLY A 687 -28.68 13.87 24.63
CA GLY A 687 -28.38 13.67 26.06
C GLY A 687 -28.05 14.94 26.86
N GLN A 688 -28.05 16.12 26.23
CA GLN A 688 -27.60 17.39 26.82
C GLN A 688 -28.71 18.44 26.96
N SER A 689 -29.97 18.01 26.96
CA SER A 689 -31.20 18.84 26.97
C SER A 689 -31.34 19.84 28.13
N GLY A 690 -30.48 19.77 29.16
CA GLY A 690 -30.39 20.76 30.25
C GLY A 690 -29.38 21.89 30.04
N ARG A 691 -28.64 21.93 28.92
CA ARG A 691 -27.67 23.00 28.61
C ARG A 691 -28.25 23.96 27.58
N SER A 692 -28.28 25.24 27.92
CA SER A 692 -28.75 26.32 27.03
C SER A 692 -27.61 27.07 26.33
N GLY A 693 -26.35 26.71 26.62
CA GLY A 693 -25.18 27.31 26.00
C GLY A 693 -24.96 26.82 24.55
N PRO A 694 -24.21 27.60 23.75
CA PRO A 694 -23.93 27.28 22.35
C PRO A 694 -23.20 25.94 22.20
N THR A 695 -23.35 25.35 21.02
CA THR A 695 -22.80 24.03 20.69
C THR A 695 -21.33 24.12 20.29
N ILE A 696 -20.46 23.52 21.09
CA ILE A 696 -19.03 23.38 20.84
C ILE A 696 -18.74 22.01 20.21
N GLY A 697 -18.27 22.02 18.96
CA GLY A 697 -17.84 20.86 18.21
C GLY A 697 -16.43 20.41 18.61
N ILE A 698 -16.27 19.14 18.99
CA ILE A 698 -14.97 18.54 19.33
C ILE A 698 -14.71 17.35 18.39
N PRO A 699 -13.66 17.38 17.54
CA PRO A 699 -13.32 16.23 16.70
C PRO A 699 -12.91 15.03 17.56
N PHE A 700 -13.51 13.86 17.29
CA PHE A 700 -13.24 12.62 18.01
C PHE A 700 -12.05 11.85 17.43
N ALA A 701 -10.93 12.56 17.27
CA ALA A 701 -9.71 12.05 16.66
C ALA A 701 -8.46 12.66 17.31
N LEU A 702 -7.28 12.13 16.95
CA LEU A 702 -5.96 12.59 17.43
C LEU A 702 -5.89 12.70 18.97
N HIS A 703 -5.54 13.88 19.50
CA HIS A 703 -5.35 14.12 20.93
C HIS A 703 -6.64 13.96 21.75
N THR A 704 -7.82 14.01 21.15
CA THR A 704 -9.09 13.78 21.85
C THR A 704 -9.22 12.35 22.38
N LEU A 705 -8.57 11.37 21.74
CA LEU A 705 -8.57 9.98 22.22
C LEU A 705 -7.73 9.76 23.50
N GLU A 706 -6.90 10.75 23.86
CA GLU A 706 -6.14 10.78 25.12
C GLU A 706 -6.72 11.79 26.12
N TRP A 707 -7.02 13.01 25.66
CA TRP A 707 -7.40 14.16 26.50
C TRP A 707 -8.88 14.54 26.39
N GLY A 708 -9.70 13.74 25.72
CA GLY A 708 -11.12 14.03 25.50
C GLY A 708 -11.95 14.11 26.77
N VAL A 709 -11.56 13.40 27.84
CA VAL A 709 -12.19 13.55 29.16
C VAL A 709 -11.99 14.99 29.67
N PHE A 710 -10.77 15.52 29.61
CA PHE A 710 -10.51 16.91 29.96
C PHE A 710 -11.32 17.89 29.09
N TRP A 711 -11.27 17.77 27.75
CA TRP A 711 -11.97 18.71 26.85
C TRP A 711 -13.48 18.71 27.10
N ALA A 712 -14.08 17.53 27.15
CA ALA A 712 -15.52 17.36 27.33
C ALA A 712 -15.99 17.89 28.68
N HIS A 713 -15.27 17.58 29.77
CA HIS A 713 -15.63 18.04 31.11
C HIS A 713 -15.44 19.55 31.25
N LEU A 714 -14.40 20.14 30.65
CA LEU A 714 -14.17 21.59 30.68
C LEU A 714 -15.37 22.36 30.10
N PHE A 715 -15.78 22.05 28.87
CA PHE A 715 -16.90 22.77 28.24
C PHE A 715 -18.24 22.45 28.91
N ALA A 716 -18.42 21.24 29.40
CA ALA A 716 -19.60 20.86 30.18
C ALA A 716 -19.72 21.63 31.51
N GLU A 717 -18.63 21.81 32.27
CA GLU A 717 -18.61 22.60 33.51
C GLU A 717 -18.87 24.09 33.25
N LEU A 718 -18.45 24.59 32.09
CA LEU A 718 -18.76 25.94 31.63
C LEU A 718 -20.20 26.08 31.11
N GLY A 719 -20.99 25.00 31.07
CA GLY A 719 -22.41 25.03 30.70
C GLY A 719 -22.69 24.99 29.20
N TYR A 720 -21.70 24.71 28.35
CA TYR A 720 -21.89 24.59 26.91
C TYR A 720 -22.37 23.20 26.49
N SER A 721 -23.12 23.15 25.41
CA SER A 721 -23.45 21.91 24.71
C SER A 721 -22.22 21.41 23.96
N VAL A 722 -21.88 20.13 24.07
CA VAL A 722 -20.66 19.55 23.49
C VAL A 722 -21.05 18.53 22.43
N LEU A 723 -20.86 18.85 21.15
CA LEU A 723 -21.00 17.90 20.06
C LEU A 723 -19.64 17.29 19.75
N MET A 724 -19.39 16.08 20.25
CA MET A 724 -18.24 15.30 19.78
C MET A 724 -18.64 14.59 18.47
N SER A 725 -17.81 14.65 17.42
CA SER A 725 -18.11 13.95 16.16
C SER A 725 -18.28 12.43 16.40
N PRO A 726 -19.02 11.68 15.55
CA PRO A 726 -19.23 10.25 15.74
C PRO A 726 -17.91 9.46 15.61
N ARG A 727 -17.96 8.17 15.95
CA ARG A 727 -16.86 7.23 15.72
C ARG A 727 -16.51 7.19 14.23
N SER A 728 -15.22 7.07 13.93
CA SER A 728 -14.68 7.00 12.58
C SER A 728 -15.36 5.91 11.75
N ASN A 729 -15.75 6.28 10.53
CA ASN A 729 -16.37 5.40 9.53
C ASN A 729 -15.79 5.69 8.14
N ASN A 730 -16.19 4.90 7.14
CA ASN A 730 -15.65 5.05 5.78
C ASN A 730 -15.99 6.39 5.15
N ALA A 731 -17.19 6.94 5.42
CA ALA A 731 -17.59 8.26 4.90
C ALA A 731 -16.72 9.39 5.46
N LEU A 732 -16.46 9.39 6.78
CA LEU A 732 -15.56 10.34 7.42
C LEU A 732 -14.13 10.21 6.90
N ALA A 733 -13.62 8.98 6.79
CA ALA A 733 -12.27 8.74 6.30
C ALA A 733 -12.10 9.24 4.86
N LEU A 734 -13.05 8.95 3.96
CA LEU A 734 -13.01 9.40 2.57
C LEU A 734 -13.08 10.93 2.48
N SER A 735 -14.04 11.56 3.16
CA SER A 735 -14.16 13.02 3.21
C SER A 735 -12.89 13.69 3.76
N GLY A 736 -12.22 13.03 4.71
CA GLY A 736 -10.94 13.47 5.23
C GLY A 736 -9.82 13.41 4.20
N VAL A 737 -9.71 12.32 3.44
CA VAL A 737 -8.71 12.16 2.36
C VAL A 737 -8.92 13.20 1.25
N GLU A 738 -10.16 13.46 0.84
CA GLU A 738 -10.50 14.41 -0.22
C GLU A 738 -10.21 15.88 0.14
N SER A 739 -10.17 16.19 1.43
CA SER A 739 -9.95 17.56 1.93
C SER A 739 -8.51 17.84 2.34
N MET A 740 -7.58 16.91 2.10
CA MET A 740 -6.17 17.13 2.40
C MET A 740 -5.54 18.08 1.39
N THR A 741 -4.82 19.09 1.87
CA THR A 741 -4.01 20.00 1.06
C THR A 741 -2.54 19.58 0.98
N CYS A 742 -2.14 18.58 1.76
CA CYS A 742 -0.81 18.00 1.75
C CYS A 742 -0.84 16.54 2.19
N GLU A 743 0.19 15.79 1.84
CA GLU A 743 0.27 14.37 2.20
C GLU A 743 0.74 14.16 3.64
N THR A 744 -0.06 13.43 4.43
CA THR A 744 0.21 13.14 5.85
C THR A 744 -0.11 11.69 6.22
N CYS A 745 0.11 11.31 7.48
CA CYS A 745 -0.34 10.01 8.00
C CYS A 745 -1.88 9.94 8.07
N PHE A 746 -2.41 8.72 7.92
CA PHE A 746 -3.86 8.47 7.86
C PHE A 746 -4.68 9.02 9.04
N PRO A 747 -4.22 8.99 10.31
CA PRO A 747 -4.96 9.57 11.43
C PRO A 747 -5.23 11.08 11.28
N VAL A 748 -4.33 11.82 10.63
CA VAL A 748 -4.51 13.26 10.36
C VAL A 748 -5.53 13.48 9.24
N LYS A 749 -5.56 12.60 8.23
CA LYS A 749 -6.60 12.62 7.19
C LYS A 749 -7.97 12.36 7.79
N VAL A 750 -8.10 11.35 8.67
CA VAL A 750 -9.36 11.06 9.37
C VAL A 750 -9.82 12.25 10.22
N PHE A 751 -8.90 12.97 10.87
CA PHE A 751 -9.21 14.20 11.60
C PHE A 751 -9.88 15.28 10.74
N HIS A 752 -9.44 15.46 9.48
CA HIS A 752 -10.11 16.38 8.54
C HIS A 752 -11.58 15.99 8.34
N GLY A 753 -11.87 14.69 8.18
CA GLY A 753 -13.23 14.19 8.06
C GLY A 753 -14.11 14.49 9.28
N HIS A 754 -13.55 14.35 10.49
CA HIS A 754 -14.26 14.72 11.72
C HIS A 754 -14.55 16.23 11.80
N VAL A 755 -13.60 17.08 11.37
CA VAL A 755 -13.82 18.53 11.32
C VAL A 755 -14.88 18.88 10.28
N ARG A 756 -14.82 18.28 9.09
CA ARG A 756 -15.83 18.49 8.04
C ARG A 756 -17.24 18.14 8.51
N TYR A 757 -17.40 17.04 9.23
CA TYR A 757 -18.67 16.64 9.83
C TYR A 757 -19.23 17.70 10.80
N LEU A 758 -18.35 18.34 11.59
CA LEU A 758 -18.75 19.31 12.61
C LEU A 758 -19.03 20.70 12.04
N LEU A 759 -18.46 21.06 10.88
CA LEU A 759 -18.59 22.41 10.30
C LEU A 759 -20.04 22.89 10.20
N ASP A 760 -20.96 22.03 9.77
CA ASP A 760 -22.36 22.42 9.57
C ASP A 760 -23.26 22.06 10.77
N ARG A 761 -22.69 21.51 11.85
CA ARG A 761 -23.43 20.94 12.99
C ARG A 761 -23.09 21.57 14.34
N ALA A 762 -21.97 22.27 14.44
CA ALA A 762 -21.55 22.98 15.64
C ALA A 762 -21.48 24.48 15.36
N GLU A 763 -21.86 25.28 16.37
CA GLU A 763 -21.77 26.75 16.30
C GLU A 763 -20.31 27.20 16.38
N TYR A 764 -19.51 26.56 17.24
CA TYR A 764 -18.08 26.81 17.38
C TYR A 764 -17.30 25.50 17.34
N LEU A 765 -16.08 25.52 16.81
CA LEU A 765 -15.18 24.38 16.76
C LEU A 765 -14.05 24.54 17.78
N PHE A 766 -13.83 23.53 18.62
CA PHE A 766 -12.67 23.48 19.50
C PHE A 766 -11.51 22.77 18.79
N LEU A 767 -10.52 23.54 18.36
CA LEU A 767 -9.35 23.08 17.61
C LEU A 767 -8.06 23.61 18.27
N PRO A 768 -7.63 23.03 19.41
CA PRO A 768 -6.47 23.52 20.14
C PRO A 768 -5.14 23.15 19.46
N ASN A 769 -4.11 23.98 19.67
CA ASN A 769 -2.72 23.59 19.41
C ASN A 769 -2.15 22.96 20.70
N VAL A 770 -2.21 21.64 20.82
CA VAL A 770 -1.63 20.92 21.97
C VAL A 770 -0.15 20.68 21.70
N ILE A 771 0.73 21.43 22.38
CA ILE A 771 2.17 21.44 22.11
C ILE A 771 2.90 20.32 22.84
N ASN A 772 2.61 20.15 24.13
CA ASN A 772 3.27 19.13 24.95
C ASN A 772 2.28 18.50 25.94
N MET A 773 2.74 17.41 26.56
CA MET A 773 2.01 16.66 27.58
C MET A 773 2.76 16.64 28.91
N PRO A 774 2.07 16.39 30.04
CA PRO A 774 2.74 16.22 31.33
C PRO A 774 3.73 15.04 31.29
N THR A 775 4.89 15.25 31.89
CA THR A 775 5.98 14.27 31.97
C THR A 775 6.30 13.95 33.44
N PRO A 776 6.80 12.73 33.75
CA PRO A 776 7.18 12.38 35.12
C PRO A 776 8.30 13.25 35.67
N GLU A 777 9.31 13.56 34.85
CA GLU A 777 10.41 14.46 35.23
C GLU A 777 10.30 15.80 34.47
N THR A 778 10.62 16.91 35.16
CA THR A 778 10.56 18.26 34.58
C THR A 778 11.51 18.47 33.40
N ARG A 779 12.63 17.74 33.34
CA ARG A 779 13.63 17.85 32.27
C ARG A 779 13.23 17.19 30.95
N GLU A 780 12.24 16.29 30.97
CA GLU A 780 11.79 15.59 29.76
C GLU A 780 11.09 16.54 28.80
N MET A 781 11.23 16.32 27.49
CA MET A 781 10.71 17.26 26.49
C MET A 781 9.18 17.21 26.39
N GLY A 782 8.61 16.04 26.10
CA GLY A 782 7.16 15.82 26.15
C GLY A 782 6.35 16.39 24.98
N PHE A 783 6.97 16.74 23.85
CA PHE A 783 6.27 17.32 22.70
C PHE A 783 5.37 16.32 21.97
N LEU A 784 4.33 16.80 21.31
CA LEU A 784 3.52 15.99 20.41
C LEU A 784 4.19 15.91 19.03
N CYS A 785 3.52 15.23 18.09
CA CYS A 785 3.98 15.22 16.70
C CYS A 785 3.64 16.56 16.05
N PRO A 786 4.53 17.19 15.26
CA PRO A 786 4.23 18.44 14.57
C PRO A 786 2.92 18.44 13.78
N LEU A 787 2.57 17.32 13.13
CA LEU A 787 1.29 17.19 12.40
C LEU A 787 0.06 17.25 13.33
N VAL A 788 0.20 16.77 14.57
CA VAL A 788 -0.87 16.86 15.59
C VAL A 788 -0.90 18.25 16.21
N GLU A 789 0.26 18.86 16.44
CA GLU A 789 0.38 20.23 16.95
C GLU A 789 -0.21 21.26 15.97
N SER A 790 -0.05 21.01 14.66
CA SER A 790 -0.49 21.90 13.58
C SER A 790 -1.82 21.52 12.94
N SER A 791 -2.50 20.47 13.42
CA SER A 791 -3.69 19.91 12.77
C SER A 791 -4.80 20.95 12.54
N GLN A 792 -4.97 21.90 13.47
CA GLN A 792 -5.93 23.00 13.32
C GLN A 792 -5.62 23.92 12.13
N TYR A 793 -4.35 24.23 11.88
CA TYR A 793 -3.96 25.10 10.77
C TYR A 793 -4.24 24.42 9.44
N MET A 794 -4.03 23.10 9.38
CA MET A 794 -4.30 22.29 8.20
C MET A 794 -5.78 22.28 7.85
N VAL A 795 -6.66 22.00 8.82
CA VAL A 795 -8.11 22.00 8.57
C VAL A 795 -8.68 23.41 8.35
N LYS A 796 -8.11 24.43 9.02
CA LYS A 796 -8.49 25.83 8.78
C LYS A 796 -8.18 26.24 7.35
N ALA A 797 -6.99 25.90 6.86
CA ALA A 797 -6.60 26.19 5.47
C ALA A 797 -7.40 25.36 4.46
N ALA A 798 -7.69 24.09 4.77
CA ALA A 798 -8.44 23.21 3.88
C ALA A 798 -9.91 23.59 3.73
N PHE A 799 -10.55 24.14 4.78
CA PHE A 799 -11.98 24.45 4.79
C PHE A 799 -12.30 25.94 4.93
N GLU A 800 -11.30 26.82 4.85
CA GLU A 800 -11.43 28.27 4.98
C GLU A 800 -12.26 28.70 6.21
N ILE A 801 -12.01 28.04 7.34
CA ILE A 801 -12.82 28.22 8.55
C ILE A 801 -12.58 29.63 9.12
N ALA A 802 -13.65 30.39 9.29
CA ALA A 802 -13.63 31.73 9.89
C ALA A 802 -13.05 31.71 11.31
N ASP A 803 -12.22 32.71 11.66
CA ASP A 803 -11.50 32.75 12.93
C ASP A 803 -12.43 32.85 14.15
N ASP A 804 -13.57 33.52 14.02
CA ASP A 804 -14.57 33.69 15.08
C ASP A 804 -15.35 32.40 15.38
N LYS A 805 -15.34 31.43 14.46
CA LYS A 805 -15.94 30.09 14.65
C LYS A 805 -15.03 29.14 15.44
N ILE A 806 -13.76 29.47 15.66
CA ILE A 806 -12.78 28.53 16.24
C ILE A 806 -12.34 28.97 17.65
N ILE A 807 -12.45 28.06 18.60
CA ILE A 807 -11.80 28.14 19.91
C ILE A 807 -10.44 27.41 19.80
N ARG A 808 -9.35 28.16 19.62
CA ARG A 808 -8.00 27.61 19.34
C ARG A 808 -6.91 28.04 20.33
N PRO A 809 -6.94 27.57 21.58
CA PRO A 809 -5.87 27.88 22.52
C PRO A 809 -4.58 27.14 22.15
N THR A 810 -3.43 27.78 22.40
CA THR A 810 -2.13 27.10 22.42
C THR A 810 -1.87 26.57 23.82
N LEU A 811 -1.83 25.25 23.94
CA LEU A 811 -1.83 24.54 25.22
C LEU A 811 -0.50 23.85 25.46
N TYR A 812 0.14 24.22 26.57
CA TYR A 812 1.31 23.55 27.12
C TYR A 812 0.87 22.79 28.38
N LEU A 813 0.40 21.55 28.20
CA LEU A 813 -0.17 20.76 29.30
C LEU A 813 0.86 20.49 30.41
N LYS A 814 2.15 20.53 30.09
CA LYS A 814 3.23 20.40 31.07
C LYS A 814 3.23 21.50 32.14
N HIS A 815 2.63 22.67 31.87
CA HIS A 815 2.51 23.75 32.85
C HIS A 815 1.39 23.53 33.89
N GLY A 816 0.63 22.44 33.77
CA GLY A 816 -0.47 22.12 34.67
C GLY A 816 -1.68 23.06 34.51
N PRO A 817 -2.74 22.86 35.32
CA PRO A 817 -4.03 23.51 35.12
C PRO A 817 -3.96 25.04 35.19
N GLY A 818 -3.18 25.60 36.12
CA GLY A 818 -3.02 27.05 36.25
C GLY A 818 -2.40 27.72 35.01
N GLY A 819 -1.49 27.02 34.32
CA GLY A 819 -0.89 27.49 33.07
C GLY A 819 -1.87 27.54 31.89
N LEU A 820 -2.94 26.74 31.92
CA LEU A 820 -3.90 26.63 30.81
C LEU A 820 -4.95 27.75 30.81
N VAL A 821 -5.30 28.27 31.99
CA VAL A 821 -6.37 29.28 32.17
C VAL A 821 -6.13 30.48 31.27
N ARG A 822 -4.89 30.99 31.23
CA ARG A 822 -4.52 32.13 30.38
C ARG A 822 -4.72 31.83 28.89
N SER A 823 -4.29 30.66 28.42
CA SER A 823 -4.44 30.28 27.01
C SER A 823 -5.92 30.12 26.63
N PHE A 824 -6.73 29.52 27.50
CA PHE A 824 -8.17 29.41 27.27
C PHE A 824 -8.87 30.77 27.27
N MET A 825 -8.61 31.64 28.26
CA MET A 825 -9.18 32.99 28.32
C MET A 825 -8.86 33.84 27.08
N ALA A 826 -7.68 33.65 26.49
CA ALA A 826 -7.27 34.34 25.28
C ALA A 826 -7.95 33.79 24.02
N ALA A 827 -8.35 32.51 24.02
CA ALA A 827 -8.90 31.82 22.86
C ALA A 827 -10.43 31.87 22.76
N PHE A 828 -11.15 32.17 23.85
CA PHE A 828 -12.61 32.30 23.81
C PHE A 828 -13.03 33.55 23.02
N PRO A 829 -13.96 33.43 22.06
CA PRO A 829 -14.66 34.56 21.47
C PRO A 829 -15.35 35.40 22.54
N GLY A 830 -15.47 36.71 22.33
CA GLY A 830 -16.04 37.63 23.33
C GLY A 830 -17.43 37.23 23.82
N SER A 831 -18.29 36.71 22.94
CA SER A 831 -19.63 36.20 23.23
C SER A 831 -19.66 34.94 24.10
N LEU A 832 -18.56 34.19 24.12
CA LEU A 832 -18.43 32.92 24.84
C LEU A 832 -17.58 33.05 26.10
N LYS A 833 -16.96 34.18 26.36
CA LYS A 833 -15.90 34.28 27.36
C LYS A 833 -16.45 34.10 28.78
N PRO A 834 -16.05 33.06 29.52
CA PRO A 834 -16.45 32.90 30.92
C PRO A 834 -15.72 33.93 31.81
N ASP A 835 -16.23 34.14 33.01
CA ASP A 835 -15.46 34.83 34.05
C ASP A 835 -14.24 33.99 34.48
N THR A 836 -13.18 34.66 34.95
CA THR A 836 -11.91 33.98 35.27
C THR A 836 -12.06 32.95 36.39
N PRO A 837 -12.71 33.23 37.54
CA PRO A 837 -12.88 32.24 38.60
C PRO A 837 -13.63 30.98 38.14
N ARG A 838 -14.67 31.14 37.31
CA ARG A 838 -15.43 30.02 36.76
C ARG A 838 -14.59 29.18 35.81
N LEU A 839 -13.74 29.80 34.98
CA LEU A 839 -12.82 29.06 34.13
C LEU A 839 -11.75 28.32 34.93
N GLU A 840 -11.14 28.97 35.93
CA GLU A 840 -10.15 28.35 36.81
C GLU A 840 -10.71 27.09 37.46
N GLU A 841 -11.92 27.18 38.00
CA GLU A 841 -12.58 26.05 38.63
C GLU A 841 -12.95 24.95 37.61
N ALA A 842 -13.46 25.32 36.43
CA ALA A 842 -13.77 24.36 35.37
C ALA A 842 -12.52 23.62 34.88
N VAL A 843 -11.40 24.33 34.67
CA VAL A 843 -10.11 23.75 34.29
C VAL A 843 -9.59 22.81 35.37
N ARG A 844 -9.64 23.21 36.64
CA ARG A 844 -9.22 22.37 37.77
C ARG A 844 -10.04 21.09 37.84
N LYS A 845 -11.38 21.17 37.81
CA LYS A 845 -12.26 19.99 37.83
C LYS A 845 -12.01 19.06 36.65
N ALA A 846 -11.87 19.60 35.43
CA ALA A 846 -11.58 18.81 34.24
C ALA A 846 -10.20 18.11 34.34
N TRP A 847 -9.21 18.79 34.91
CA TRP A 847 -7.87 18.25 35.15
C TRP A 847 -7.89 17.10 36.14
N ASP A 848 -8.55 17.29 37.30
CA ASP A 848 -8.69 16.28 38.33
C ASP A 848 -9.45 15.05 37.78
N ARG A 849 -10.46 15.26 36.93
CA ARG A 849 -11.19 14.17 36.28
C ARG A 849 -10.33 13.38 35.29
N GLN A 850 -9.52 14.06 34.47
CA GLN A 850 -8.58 13.40 33.57
C GLN A 850 -7.53 12.59 34.34
N ALA A 851 -7.01 13.13 35.45
CA ALA A 851 -6.07 12.42 36.30
C ALA A 851 -6.70 11.19 36.97
N ALA A 852 -7.94 11.32 37.46
CA ALA A 852 -8.70 10.21 38.02
C ALA A 852 -8.98 9.11 36.97
N PHE A 853 -9.29 9.49 35.73
CA PHE A 853 -9.45 8.54 34.62
C PHE A 853 -8.14 7.78 34.35
N LYS A 854 -7.00 8.47 34.23
CA LYS A 854 -5.68 7.82 34.06
C LYS A 854 -5.40 6.83 35.20
N LYS A 855 -5.67 7.22 36.45
CA LYS A 855 -5.50 6.34 37.61
C LYS A 855 -6.38 5.08 37.53
N ARG A 856 -7.66 5.24 37.17
CA ARG A 856 -8.60 4.11 36.96
C ARG A 856 -8.09 3.11 35.91
N LEU A 857 -7.46 3.59 34.82
CA LEU A 857 -6.88 2.71 33.80
C LEU A 857 -5.69 1.89 34.34
N VAL A 858 -4.80 2.52 35.11
CA VAL A 858 -3.64 1.84 35.72
C VAL A 858 -4.09 0.82 36.77
N GLU A 859 -5.07 1.17 37.60
CA GLU A 859 -5.67 0.24 38.57
C GLU A 859 -6.28 -0.97 37.87
N ARG A 860 -7.07 -0.73 36.81
CA ARG A 860 -7.65 -1.80 35.99
C ARG A 860 -6.57 -2.68 35.35
N GLY A 861 -5.50 -2.06 34.86
CA GLY A 861 -4.36 -2.78 34.31
C GLY A 861 -3.66 -3.68 35.31
N ARG A 862 -3.46 -3.19 36.54
CA ARG A 862 -2.90 -3.98 37.64
C ARG A 862 -3.78 -5.18 37.97
N GLU A 863 -5.09 -5.02 38.06
CA GLU A 863 -6.03 -6.14 38.27
C GLU A 863 -5.88 -7.23 37.20
N VAL A 864 -5.79 -6.83 35.92
CA VAL A 864 -5.66 -7.78 34.81
C VAL A 864 -4.30 -8.49 34.82
N LEU A 865 -3.22 -7.76 35.10
CA LEU A 865 -1.87 -8.31 35.11
C LEU A 865 -1.62 -9.20 36.33
N ASP A 866 -2.07 -8.81 37.52
CA ASP A 866 -1.90 -9.57 38.77
C ASP A 866 -2.74 -10.86 38.78
N SER A 867 -3.90 -10.86 38.10
CA SER A 867 -4.73 -12.06 37.93
C SER A 867 -4.23 -13.00 36.82
N THR A 868 -3.19 -12.62 36.06
CA THR A 868 -2.66 -13.43 34.97
C THR A 868 -1.54 -14.35 35.47
N PRO A 869 -1.66 -15.68 35.26
CA PRO A 869 -0.60 -16.63 35.64
C PRO A 869 0.75 -16.26 35.02
N SER A 870 1.84 -16.43 35.77
CA SER A 870 3.20 -16.06 35.33
C SER A 870 3.69 -16.81 34.09
N ALA A 871 3.10 -17.97 33.78
CA ALA A 871 3.39 -18.76 32.58
C ALA A 871 2.55 -18.33 31.36
N GLU A 872 1.42 -17.63 31.55
CA GLU A 872 0.58 -17.17 30.45
C GLU A 872 1.26 -15.99 29.71
N PRO A 873 1.38 -16.03 28.37
CA PRO A 873 1.99 -14.94 27.62
C PRO A 873 1.03 -13.73 27.58
N VAL A 874 1.54 -12.54 27.90
CA VAL A 874 0.80 -11.28 27.83
C VAL A 874 1.36 -10.42 26.72
N TRP A 875 0.50 -9.95 25.81
CA TRP A 875 0.91 -9.06 24.73
C TRP A 875 0.64 -7.61 25.12
N ILE A 876 1.70 -6.83 25.28
CA ILE A 876 1.58 -5.40 25.58
C ILE A 876 1.47 -4.64 24.25
N VAL A 877 0.32 -4.03 24.03
CA VAL A 877 0.01 -3.28 22.81
C VAL A 877 0.37 -1.82 23.03
N THR A 878 1.45 -1.38 22.40
CA THR A 878 1.96 -0.01 22.43
C THR A 878 1.64 0.71 21.12
N GLY A 879 1.56 2.03 21.17
CA GLY A 879 1.22 2.85 20.01
C GLY A 879 0.65 4.18 20.47
N ARG A 880 0.26 5.00 19.51
CA ARG A 880 -0.36 6.28 19.81
C ARG A 880 -1.84 6.09 20.12
N PRO A 881 -2.46 6.88 21.02
CA PRO A 881 -3.87 6.72 21.39
C PRO A 881 -4.81 6.72 20.18
N TYR A 882 -4.53 7.55 19.18
CA TYR A 882 -5.30 7.60 17.95
C TYR A 882 -5.10 6.40 17.02
N ASN A 883 -4.02 5.63 17.17
CA ASN A 883 -3.90 4.34 16.50
C ASN A 883 -4.65 3.28 17.32
N LEU A 884 -4.48 3.26 18.65
CA LEU A 884 -4.96 2.16 19.48
C LEU A 884 -6.48 2.14 19.71
N TYR A 885 -7.11 3.31 19.75
CA TYR A 885 -8.50 3.44 20.21
C TYR A 885 -9.49 3.86 19.13
N ASP A 886 -9.02 4.06 17.90
CA ASP A 886 -9.86 4.22 16.72
C ASP A 886 -9.91 2.90 15.93
N GLU A 887 -11.07 2.23 15.99
CA GLU A 887 -11.30 0.94 15.34
C GLU A 887 -11.21 0.98 13.81
N ARG A 888 -11.37 2.16 13.17
CA ARG A 888 -11.18 2.32 11.73
C ARG A 888 -9.70 2.42 11.38
N LEU A 889 -8.92 3.08 12.23
CA LEU A 889 -7.47 3.24 12.03
C LEU A 889 -6.68 1.97 12.37
N ASN A 890 -7.18 1.11 13.27
CA ASN A 890 -6.48 -0.13 13.66
C ASN A 890 -7.05 -1.44 13.14
N LEU A 891 -8.02 -1.39 12.22
CA LEU A 891 -8.65 -2.59 11.66
C LEU A 891 -9.21 -3.54 12.73
N GLN A 892 -9.74 -2.97 13.82
CA GLN A 892 -10.27 -3.68 14.98
C GLN A 892 -9.27 -4.65 15.63
N LEU A 893 -8.00 -4.25 15.73
CA LEU A 893 -6.90 -5.08 16.26
C LEU A 893 -7.26 -5.81 17.55
N GLY A 894 -7.85 -5.12 18.54
CA GLY A 894 -8.20 -5.73 19.83
C GLY A 894 -9.19 -6.89 19.71
N ARG A 895 -10.13 -6.82 18.76
CA ARG A 895 -11.08 -7.91 18.48
C ARG A 895 -10.39 -9.10 17.83
N GLN A 896 -9.40 -8.87 16.96
CA GLN A 896 -8.63 -9.96 16.34
C GLN A 896 -7.77 -10.70 17.37
N LEU A 897 -7.05 -9.96 18.22
CA LEU A 897 -6.25 -10.55 19.29
C LEU A 897 -7.11 -11.40 20.23
N ALA A 898 -8.28 -10.87 20.64
CA ALA A 898 -9.24 -11.58 21.47
C ALA A 898 -9.79 -12.87 20.81
N ARG A 899 -10.08 -12.85 19.51
CA ARG A 899 -10.53 -14.05 18.75
C ARG A 899 -9.45 -15.13 18.66
N LEU A 900 -8.20 -14.71 18.53
CA LEU A 900 -7.04 -15.61 18.47
C LEU A 900 -6.64 -16.16 19.86
N GLY A 901 -7.35 -15.78 20.93
CA GLY A 901 -7.09 -16.20 22.30
C GLY A 901 -5.87 -15.51 22.92
N ILE A 902 -5.45 -14.37 22.37
CA ILE A 902 -4.27 -13.63 22.83
C ILE A 902 -4.71 -12.65 23.92
N LYS A 903 -4.09 -12.75 25.10
CA LYS A 903 -4.26 -11.77 26.17
C LYS A 903 -3.48 -10.50 25.86
N ALA A 904 -4.17 -9.52 25.29
CA ALA A 904 -3.60 -8.26 24.85
C ALA A 904 -3.97 -7.11 25.79
N VAL A 905 -2.98 -6.40 26.32
CA VAL A 905 -3.14 -5.31 27.29
C VAL A 905 -2.62 -4.00 26.68
N PRO A 906 -3.41 -2.91 26.62
CA PRO A 906 -2.96 -1.63 26.06
C PRO A 906 -1.97 -0.92 26.99
N LEU A 907 -1.06 -0.10 26.45
CA LEU A 907 -0.06 0.62 27.27
C LEU A 907 -0.67 1.52 28.37
N ASP A 908 -1.90 2.03 28.18
CA ASP A 908 -2.60 2.86 29.17
C ASP A 908 -2.89 2.11 30.49
N TYR A 909 -2.81 0.78 30.49
CA TYR A 909 -2.99 -0.07 31.68
C TYR A 909 -1.70 -0.19 32.50
N LEU A 910 -0.56 0.30 32.00
CA LEU A 910 0.71 0.24 32.69
C LEU A 910 0.97 1.51 33.50
N ASP A 911 1.57 1.35 34.68
CA ASP A 911 2.16 2.47 35.41
C ASP A 911 3.49 2.85 34.76
N LEU A 912 3.43 3.74 33.77
CA LEU A 912 4.58 4.19 33.01
C LEU A 912 5.31 5.35 33.69
N ASP A 913 4.60 6.16 34.49
CA ASP A 913 5.19 7.36 35.08
C ASP A 913 6.26 7.01 36.13
N SER A 914 6.14 5.84 36.78
CA SER A 914 7.13 5.32 37.74
C SER A 914 8.39 4.72 37.09
N GLU A 915 8.39 4.45 35.79
CA GLU A 915 9.50 3.80 35.10
C GLU A 915 10.48 4.81 34.50
N PRO A 916 11.70 5.02 35.00
CA PRO A 916 12.59 6.07 34.52
C PRO A 916 13.12 5.79 33.11
N LEU A 917 13.31 6.86 32.30
CA LEU A 917 13.84 6.78 30.93
C LEU A 917 15.22 7.46 30.80
N LYS A 918 16.19 7.05 31.63
CA LYS A 918 17.52 7.68 31.71
C LYS A 918 18.37 7.48 30.47
N ASP A 919 18.14 6.41 29.71
CA ASP A 919 18.93 6.06 28.52
C ASP A 919 18.57 6.95 27.31
N PHE A 920 17.41 7.61 27.34
CA PHE A 920 16.93 8.50 26.28
C PHE A 920 16.44 9.84 26.86
N PRO A 921 17.33 10.62 27.54
CA PRO A 921 16.93 11.81 28.27
C PRO A 921 16.41 12.93 27.34
N ASN A 922 16.80 12.88 26.06
CA ASN A 922 16.42 13.84 25.03
C ASN A 922 15.34 13.29 24.08
N MET A 923 14.58 12.27 24.50
CA MET A 923 13.45 11.79 23.71
C MET A 923 12.45 12.94 23.50
N TYR A 924 12.38 13.44 22.27
CA TYR A 924 11.63 14.65 21.94
C TYR A 924 10.12 14.45 22.15
N TRP A 925 9.60 13.31 21.68
CA TRP A 925 8.17 13.02 21.70
C TRP A 925 7.71 12.44 23.04
N GLY A 926 6.69 13.05 23.66
CA GLY A 926 6.10 12.57 24.91
C GLY A 926 5.46 11.18 24.80
N LEU A 927 4.67 10.95 23.74
CA LEU A 927 4.13 9.63 23.44
C LEU A 927 5.24 8.61 23.13
N GLY A 928 6.32 9.03 22.48
CA GLY A 928 7.51 8.20 22.26
C GLY A 928 8.14 7.77 23.59
N SER A 929 8.24 8.69 24.55
CA SER A 929 8.75 8.39 25.89
C SER A 929 7.88 7.35 26.63
N LYS A 930 6.54 7.46 26.55
CA LYS A 930 5.62 6.45 27.10
C LYS A 930 5.81 5.07 26.45
N ILE A 931 5.88 5.03 25.12
CA ILE A 931 6.13 3.79 24.35
C ILE A 931 7.45 3.14 24.81
N LEU A 932 8.50 3.95 25.00
CA LEU A 932 9.79 3.42 25.41
C LEU A 932 9.81 2.91 26.85
N ARG A 933 9.13 3.58 27.78
CA ARG A 933 8.95 3.08 29.15
C ARG A 933 8.22 1.74 29.16
N ALA A 934 7.18 1.59 28.35
CA ALA A 934 6.47 0.32 28.19
C ALA A 934 7.42 -0.78 27.67
N ALA A 935 8.21 -0.49 26.64
CA ALA A 935 9.20 -1.43 26.11
C ALA A 935 10.29 -1.83 27.12
N ARG A 936 10.70 -0.92 28.01
CA ARG A 936 11.60 -1.25 29.12
C ARG A 936 10.96 -2.25 30.10
N GLN A 937 9.69 -2.06 30.44
CA GLN A 937 8.95 -3.03 31.27
C GLN A 937 8.79 -4.39 30.56
N ILE A 938 8.48 -4.39 29.25
CA ILE A 938 8.39 -5.61 28.44
C ILE A 938 9.72 -6.37 28.42
N ALA A 939 10.84 -5.66 28.28
CA ALA A 939 12.18 -6.26 28.22
C ALA A 939 12.51 -7.04 29.52
N ARG A 940 12.15 -6.49 30.70
CA ARG A 940 12.45 -7.12 31.99
C ARG A 940 11.46 -8.19 32.43
N THR A 941 10.21 -8.15 31.96
CA THR A 941 9.16 -9.08 32.41
C THR A 941 9.08 -10.30 31.52
N ARG A 942 9.49 -11.48 32.01
CA ARG A 942 9.68 -12.72 31.21
C ARG A 942 8.52 -13.05 30.26
N ASN A 943 7.28 -13.08 30.73
CA ASN A 943 6.10 -13.48 29.94
C ASN A 943 5.43 -12.35 29.13
N TRP A 944 6.00 -11.13 29.10
CA TRP A 944 5.43 -10.01 28.34
C TRP A 944 6.02 -9.88 26.94
N TYR A 945 5.20 -9.74 25.92
CA TYR A 945 5.63 -9.67 24.52
C TYR A 945 5.11 -8.38 23.87
N GLY A 946 5.98 -7.66 23.15
CA GLY A 946 5.61 -6.35 22.62
C GLY A 946 4.90 -6.42 21.27
N VAL A 947 3.81 -5.66 21.12
CA VAL A 947 3.19 -5.35 19.83
C VAL A 947 3.09 -3.84 19.69
N HIS A 948 3.74 -3.25 18.70
CA HIS A 948 3.76 -1.81 18.49
C HIS A 948 2.97 -1.42 17.24
N LEU A 949 2.02 -0.49 17.39
CA LEU A 949 1.16 0.00 16.31
C LEU A 949 1.58 1.40 15.84
N THR A 950 1.94 1.50 14.56
CA THR A 950 2.37 2.72 13.88
C THR A 950 1.55 2.94 12.61
N ASN A 951 1.72 4.09 11.95
CA ASN A 951 1.11 4.40 10.66
C ASN A 951 2.16 4.74 9.61
N PHE A 952 1.86 4.43 8.36
CA PHE A 952 2.63 4.91 7.22
C PHE A 952 2.72 6.44 7.25
N SER A 953 3.86 6.98 6.83
CA SER A 953 4.18 8.41 6.89
C SER A 953 4.25 9.00 8.31
N CYS A 954 4.36 8.18 9.37
CA CYS A 954 4.60 8.67 10.72
C CYS A 954 6.08 9.03 10.93
N GLY A 955 6.39 10.33 10.81
CA GLY A 955 7.76 10.82 10.97
C GLY A 955 8.34 10.69 12.37
N ALA A 956 7.52 10.59 13.42
CA ALA A 956 8.02 10.38 14.78
C ALA A 956 8.33 8.90 15.06
N ASP A 957 7.46 7.99 14.60
CA ASP A 957 7.62 6.56 14.88
C ASP A 957 8.74 5.94 14.04
N SER A 958 9.11 6.53 12.89
CA SER A 958 10.32 6.14 12.15
C SER A 958 11.59 6.21 13.00
N PHE A 959 11.66 7.10 14.01
CA PHE A 959 12.73 7.12 15.00
C PHE A 959 12.45 6.21 16.18
N VAL A 960 11.23 6.24 16.73
CA VAL A 960 10.85 5.47 17.94
C VAL A 960 11.00 3.97 17.72
N GLU A 961 10.68 3.45 16.53
CA GLU A 961 10.81 2.03 16.19
C GLU A 961 12.25 1.52 16.36
N HIS A 962 13.26 2.32 16.04
CA HIS A 962 14.67 1.94 16.22
C HIS A 962 15.03 1.82 17.71
N PHE A 963 14.56 2.76 18.54
CA PHE A 963 14.77 2.71 19.99
C PHE A 963 13.98 1.57 20.64
N TYR A 964 12.74 1.33 20.18
CA TYR A 964 11.90 0.24 20.64
C TYR A 964 12.55 -1.11 20.39
N ARG A 965 13.01 -1.37 19.16
CA ARG A 965 13.76 -2.60 18.81
C ARG A 965 15.07 -2.69 19.60
N HIS A 966 15.77 -1.58 19.82
CA HIS A 966 17.00 -1.56 20.59
C HIS A 966 16.79 -2.02 22.05
N MET A 967 15.73 -1.54 22.72
CA MET A 967 15.47 -1.94 24.11
C MET A 967 14.96 -3.36 24.25
N LEU A 968 14.24 -3.87 23.25
CA LEU A 968 13.76 -5.24 23.24
C LEU A 968 14.81 -6.24 22.71
N ARG A 969 16.06 -5.82 22.46
CA ARG A 969 17.13 -6.71 21.98
C ARG A 969 17.19 -8.00 22.81
N GLY A 970 16.94 -9.14 22.15
CA GLY A 970 16.88 -10.47 22.77
C GLY A 970 15.48 -11.00 23.05
N LYS A 971 14.43 -10.17 22.89
CA LYS A 971 13.03 -10.57 22.98
C LYS A 971 12.30 -10.19 21.69
N PRO A 972 11.54 -11.10 21.06
CA PRO A 972 10.87 -10.76 19.82
C PRO A 972 9.77 -9.73 20.10
N SER A 973 9.50 -8.92 19.09
CA SER A 973 8.47 -7.89 19.13
C SER A 973 7.86 -7.74 17.75
N LEU A 974 6.56 -7.51 17.69
CA LEU A 974 5.86 -7.27 16.43
C LEU A 974 5.62 -5.77 16.25
N ILE A 975 6.00 -5.23 15.09
CA ILE A 975 5.64 -3.86 14.69
C ILE A 975 4.61 -3.96 13.56
N LEU A 976 3.47 -3.31 13.74
CA LEU A 976 2.36 -3.28 12.81
C LEU A 976 2.22 -1.85 12.28
N GLU A 977 2.54 -1.67 10.99
CA GLU A 977 2.34 -0.40 10.29
C GLU A 977 1.05 -0.47 9.48
N LEU A 978 0.15 0.49 9.73
CA LEU A 978 -1.14 0.60 9.07
C LEU A 978 -1.20 1.84 8.16
N ASP A 979 -2.17 1.85 7.25
CA ASP A 979 -2.42 2.97 6.35
C ASP A 979 -3.92 3.08 6.01
N GLU A 980 -4.28 3.84 4.97
CA GLU A 980 -5.65 4.04 4.46
C GLU A 980 -6.40 2.73 4.11
N HIS A 981 -5.66 1.64 3.85
CA HIS A 981 -6.19 0.37 3.39
C HIS A 981 -7.16 -0.30 4.38
N SER A 982 -8.10 -1.09 3.86
CA SER A 982 -9.11 -1.81 4.64
C SER A 982 -8.80 -3.32 4.78
N ALA A 983 -7.67 -3.79 4.27
CA ALA A 983 -7.33 -5.21 4.22
C ALA A 983 -6.75 -5.73 5.55
N VAL A 984 -7.39 -6.76 6.12
CA VAL A 984 -7.04 -7.35 7.43
C VAL A 984 -6.13 -8.58 7.32
N ALA A 985 -6.11 -9.27 6.17
CA ALA A 985 -5.39 -10.55 6.00
C ALA A 985 -3.87 -10.44 6.26
N GLY A 986 -3.23 -9.36 5.77
CA GLY A 986 -1.80 -9.11 6.00
C GLY A 986 -1.48 -8.80 7.47
N LEU A 987 -2.40 -8.15 8.20
CA LEU A 987 -2.30 -7.91 9.63
C LEU A 987 -2.40 -9.23 10.41
N LEU A 988 -3.39 -10.07 10.09
CA LEU A 988 -3.62 -11.35 10.75
C LEU A 988 -2.45 -12.31 10.57
N THR A 989 -1.91 -12.41 9.36
CA THR A 989 -0.75 -13.28 9.07
C THR A 989 0.46 -12.94 9.94
N ARG A 990 0.72 -11.63 10.17
CA ARG A 990 1.79 -11.18 11.08
C ARG A 990 1.50 -11.51 12.54
N ILE A 991 0.25 -11.34 12.98
CA ILE A 991 -0.17 -11.69 14.34
C ILE A 991 -0.03 -13.20 14.58
N GLU A 992 -0.43 -14.04 13.63
CA GLU A 992 -0.34 -15.50 13.75
C GLU A 992 1.11 -16.00 13.77
N ALA A 993 1.94 -15.50 12.86
CA ALA A 993 3.37 -15.83 12.86
C ALA A 993 4.03 -15.41 14.17
N TYR A 994 3.72 -14.20 14.69
CA TYR A 994 4.24 -13.75 15.97
C TYR A 994 3.74 -14.60 17.15
N ARG A 995 2.48 -15.06 17.12
CA ARG A 995 1.96 -16.02 18.10
C ARG A 995 2.75 -17.34 18.08
N ASN A 996 3.16 -17.82 16.92
CA ASN A 996 3.97 -19.03 16.82
C ASN A 996 5.39 -18.81 17.36
N VAL A 997 6.01 -17.67 17.05
CA VAL A 997 7.31 -17.27 17.64
C VAL A 997 7.24 -17.23 19.17
N VAL A 998 6.19 -16.60 19.73
CA VAL A 998 5.97 -16.54 21.18
C VAL A 998 5.83 -17.93 21.79
N LYS A 999 5.04 -18.82 21.17
CA LYS A 999 4.88 -20.21 21.62
C LYS A 999 6.19 -20.99 21.61
N ASN A 1000 6.99 -20.84 20.55
CA ASN A 1000 8.28 -21.52 20.42
C ASN A 1000 9.25 -21.08 21.53
N LEU A 1001 9.27 -19.79 21.86
CA LEU A 1001 10.07 -19.28 22.97
C LEU A 1001 9.62 -19.80 24.33
N GLN A 1002 8.32 -19.90 24.58
CA GLN A 1002 7.82 -20.46 25.83
C GLN A 1002 8.26 -21.92 26.00
N ARG A 1003 8.17 -22.74 24.94
CA ARG A 1003 8.67 -24.13 24.95
C ARG A 1003 10.17 -24.22 25.28
N LYS A 1004 10.98 -23.34 24.68
CA LYS A 1004 12.43 -23.25 24.97
C LYS A 1004 12.70 -22.88 26.43
N GLN A 1005 11.91 -21.99 26.99
CA GLN A 1005 12.05 -21.50 28.37
C GLN A 1005 11.60 -22.52 29.43
N ASP A 1006 10.71 -23.44 29.07
CA ASP A 1006 10.16 -24.48 29.96
C ASP A 1006 10.99 -25.77 29.95
N GLY A 1007 12.09 -25.83 29.20
CA GLY A 1007 13.04 -26.96 29.20
C GLY A 1007 12.54 -28.23 28.52
N SER A 1008 11.44 -28.17 27.77
CA SER A 1008 10.80 -29.35 27.16
C SER A 1008 11.40 -29.80 25.81
N SER A 1009 12.52 -29.21 25.38
CA SER A 1009 13.31 -29.76 24.26
C SER A 1009 14.23 -30.88 24.75
N SER A 1010 13.64 -31.99 25.18
CA SER A 1010 14.34 -33.27 25.34
C SER A 1010 14.17 -34.09 24.07
N GLU A 1011 15.05 -33.91 23.08
CA GLU A 1011 15.25 -34.91 22.04
C GLU A 1011 16.70 -34.85 21.51
N SER A 1012 17.44 -35.92 21.85
CA SER A 1012 18.74 -36.37 21.35
C SER A 1012 19.88 -35.36 21.18
N GLN A 1013 20.59 -35.05 22.27
CA GLN A 1013 22.03 -34.85 22.17
C GLN A 1013 22.68 -36.18 21.79
N MET A 1014 23.05 -36.36 20.52
CA MET A 1014 24.11 -37.32 20.18
C MET A 1014 25.42 -36.81 20.80
N PRO A 1015 26.20 -37.66 21.50
CA PRO A 1015 27.48 -37.24 22.08
C PRO A 1015 28.44 -36.80 20.97
N LEU A 1016 29.06 -35.64 21.18
CA LEU A 1016 30.00 -34.96 20.28
C LEU A 1016 31.37 -35.68 20.11
N GLU A 1017 31.49 -36.94 20.49
CA GLU A 1017 32.78 -37.67 20.53
C GLU A 1017 33.02 -38.62 19.35
N ALA A 1018 32.19 -38.62 18.30
CA ALA A 1018 32.34 -39.55 17.16
C ALA A 1018 32.68 -38.89 15.80
N LEU A 1019 33.23 -37.67 15.76
CA LEU A 1019 33.64 -36.99 14.52
C LEU A 1019 35.14 -36.68 14.44
N CYS A 1020 35.97 -37.50 15.07
CA CYS A 1020 37.41 -37.57 14.83
C CYS A 1020 37.86 -39.02 14.60
N GLN A 1021 37.38 -39.62 13.51
CA GLN A 1021 38.08 -40.65 12.71
C GLN A 1021 37.68 -40.52 11.25
#